data_AF-A0A3D3RD98-F1
#
_entry.id   AF-A0A3D3RD98-F1
#
_cell.length_a   1.000
_cell.length_b   1.000
_cell.length_c   1.000
_cell.angle_alpha   90.00
_cell.angle_beta   90.00
_cell.angle_gamma   90.00
#
_symmetry.space_group_name_H-M   'P 1'
#
loop_
_entity.id
_entity.type
_entity.pdbx_description
1 polymer ?
#
loop_
_entity_poly.entity_id
_entity_poly.type
_entity_poly.pdbx_seq_one_letter_code
_entity_poly.pdbx_strand_id
1 'polypeptide(L)'
;MDGTLTFSPGEQTKTITVNIVDSDRVELNDTFQINLINIDAGTANVGFADSHSVITILDDDHANLRISDLTVQEDTGTAYVTVSLDKPLPTPVSIDFSTIGQSATQSADFEQLSGTLTFAPGELTKSIPIVITDDEYTEMTETLLINLFNLQTTRPFVILADSQSVLTIENDDIANFSVNNITVNESSGSAVIQVTLDHPVSSTVTFDYATADDSALNASDYFGKSGTLTFLAGQQTKYVSIPILNDNLVEGDESFLFNLTNLQANGYDVEFLSEQALITIQDNDQASISISDISVDENAGTALLTVELSTPVETAFTVDYATAEQSALDTLDFIATSGTLTFDSGEQSKTIAVSLVNTDLVESDETFLINLFDIQANEADITLANDQAVVRIQDDDQAQISIDDITVVENAGTAVITVSLDASVDTAVSIDFSTSDRTSNHPDDYLAVSGTLTFNPGDLSQTITVAIVNSDHFEINETFQIDLENIQTTARDVTIADDQAVITIQDKVITAGEIHFRVVNQPTSTSLTGEADTLPENESIISEWSTYWVEIWVELTSQVDQGVYSVSADFKYNTAYTSAAEIEFGEGFTQNQAGSINDLTGSVTGIYAETTINHLGADSPVLFARVRFSPGSEDQVSLETEPNSIGPYNLNFEITNSHVELGGNTPVTVNVDLSPGASIYANPFDLNDDDIINYRDLILLVGLYNTVPSESDSKFAWFSDFNQDDRINYRDLISLVGNYNKGKQDQTEVIYPQTYPNAWSDLLLVDTLSTPPVTADSVSQSDVVSTFDTVIDQTMNSPVLSSEQQKSLKHIDIQVIDLGGDILGAAAGSTIYIDVDAAGYGWFIDSTLTGYSEYTWSSELTLIALPDSDAADGIDLWTVIQHELGHLLDYEHSETGLMQETLAPGIRKLPEWELNYEYENPMEPEAVDPFFLNMLDETNLLPF
;
A
#
# COMPACT_ATOMS: atom_id res chain seq x y z
N MET A 1 46.61 -59.51 122.17
CA MET A 1 45.86 -60.72 122.53
C MET A 1 46.61 -61.41 123.64
N ASP A 2 45.90 -61.98 124.61
CA ASP A 2 46.50 -62.75 125.71
C ASP A 2 46.07 -64.22 125.59
N GLY A 3 46.96 -65.15 125.93
CA GLY A 3 46.70 -66.58 125.83
C GLY A 3 47.60 -67.40 126.76
N THR A 4 47.28 -68.68 126.94
CA THR A 4 48.06 -69.61 127.77
C THR A 4 48.63 -70.73 126.91
N LEU A 5 49.94 -70.95 127.00
CA LEU A 5 50.62 -72.08 126.36
C LEU A 5 50.80 -73.22 127.37
N THR A 6 50.24 -74.39 127.09
CA THR A 6 50.36 -75.58 127.96
C THR A 6 51.11 -76.69 127.25
N PHE A 7 52.29 -77.06 127.74
CA PHE A 7 53.09 -78.15 127.17
C PHE A 7 52.72 -79.49 127.83
N SER A 8 52.47 -80.52 127.03
CA SER A 8 52.28 -81.88 127.54
C SER A 8 53.63 -82.53 127.88
N PRO A 9 53.69 -83.56 128.76
CA PRO A 9 54.95 -84.23 129.08
C PRO A 9 55.66 -84.76 127.82
N GLY A 10 56.91 -84.32 127.62
CA GLY A 10 57.74 -84.69 126.46
C GLY A 10 57.57 -83.78 125.22
N GLU A 11 56.63 -82.84 125.23
CA GLU A 11 56.42 -81.87 124.16
C GLU A 11 57.43 -80.72 124.27
N GLN A 12 58.17 -80.43 123.20
CA GLN A 12 59.26 -79.44 123.21
C GLN A 12 58.91 -78.13 122.51
N THR A 13 57.82 -78.10 121.72
CA THR A 13 57.43 -76.93 120.92
C THR A 13 55.91 -76.69 121.00
N LYS A 14 55.51 -75.43 121.05
CA LYS A 14 54.13 -74.95 120.91
C LYS A 14 54.12 -73.76 119.96
N THR A 15 53.10 -73.70 119.10
CA THR A 15 52.96 -72.63 118.12
C THR A 15 51.89 -71.64 118.57
N ILE A 16 52.19 -70.34 118.52
CA ILE A 16 51.20 -69.26 118.60
C ILE A 16 50.85 -68.86 117.17
N THR A 17 49.56 -68.81 116.85
CA THR A 17 49.07 -68.29 115.56
C THR A 17 48.50 -66.89 115.78
N VAL A 18 49.00 -65.92 115.02
CA VAL A 18 48.46 -64.56 114.95
C VAL A 18 47.98 -64.33 113.53
N ASN A 19 46.71 -63.97 113.36
CA ASN A 19 46.17 -63.59 112.05
C ASN A 19 46.52 -62.12 111.80
N ILE A 20 47.15 -61.85 110.65
CA ILE A 20 47.36 -60.51 110.13
C ILE A 20 46.23 -60.16 109.15
N VAL A 21 45.83 -58.89 109.12
CA VAL A 21 44.86 -58.37 108.15
C VAL A 21 45.67 -57.61 107.11
N ASP A 22 45.48 -57.99 105.85
CA ASP A 22 46.11 -57.34 104.72
C ASP A 22 45.46 -55.97 104.45
N SER A 23 46.26 -54.99 104.03
CA SER A 23 45.89 -53.59 103.81
C SER A 23 46.21 -53.25 102.36
N ASP A 24 45.29 -52.60 101.63
CA ASP A 24 45.57 -52.12 100.26
C ASP A 24 46.29 -50.75 100.24
N ARG A 25 46.82 -50.30 101.37
CA ARG A 25 47.50 -49.00 101.51
C ARG A 25 49.00 -49.22 101.46
N VAL A 26 49.67 -48.47 100.59
CA VAL A 26 51.14 -48.39 100.61
C VAL A 26 51.61 -47.76 101.92
N GLU A 27 52.27 -48.55 102.76
CA GLU A 27 52.68 -48.12 104.10
C GLU A 27 54.09 -48.63 104.48
N LEU A 28 54.56 -48.22 105.66
CA LEU A 28 55.84 -48.72 106.16
C LEU A 28 55.61 -50.04 106.90
N ASN A 29 56.60 -50.93 106.84
CA ASN A 29 56.56 -52.19 107.60
C ASN A 29 56.19 -51.96 109.08
N ASP A 30 55.09 -52.58 109.50
CA ASP A 30 54.63 -52.56 110.89
C ASP A 30 55.40 -53.56 111.75
N THR A 31 55.43 -53.31 113.06
CA THR A 31 55.98 -54.28 114.02
C THR A 31 55.07 -54.47 115.22
N PHE A 32 54.96 -55.70 115.70
CA PHE A 32 54.32 -56.01 116.97
C PHE A 32 55.18 -56.99 117.78
N GLN A 33 54.94 -57.04 119.09
CA GLN A 33 55.72 -57.86 120.01
C GLN A 33 54.84 -58.95 120.62
N ILE A 34 55.39 -60.16 120.72
CA ILE A 34 54.83 -61.24 121.52
C ILE A 34 55.72 -61.43 122.73
N ASN A 35 55.13 -61.31 123.91
CA ASN A 35 55.80 -61.50 125.19
C ASN A 35 55.26 -62.75 125.87
N LEU A 36 56.15 -63.68 126.22
CA LEU A 36 55.82 -64.81 127.07
C LEU A 36 56.03 -64.40 128.53
N ILE A 37 54.96 -64.47 129.31
CA ILE A 37 54.95 -64.08 130.71
C ILE A 37 54.37 -65.21 131.57
N ASN A 38 54.76 -65.27 132.84
CA ASN A 38 54.25 -66.21 133.85
C ASN A 38 54.38 -67.70 133.49
N ILE A 39 55.53 -68.31 133.83
CA ILE A 39 55.73 -69.76 133.77
C ILE A 39 55.11 -70.43 135.00
N ASP A 40 54.23 -71.41 134.79
CA ASP A 40 53.77 -72.34 135.82
C ASP A 40 54.29 -73.75 135.52
N ALA A 41 55.37 -74.14 136.20
CA ALA A 41 56.10 -75.40 135.99
C ALA A 41 56.06 -76.35 137.19
N GLY A 42 55.21 -76.09 138.19
CA GLY A 42 55.14 -76.88 139.42
C GLY A 42 56.48 -76.93 140.17
N THR A 43 57.11 -78.12 140.24
CA THR A 43 58.42 -78.33 140.88
C THR A 43 59.59 -78.38 139.91
N ALA A 44 59.35 -78.26 138.59
CA ALA A 44 60.40 -78.27 137.59
C ALA A 44 61.07 -76.89 137.46
N ASN A 45 62.40 -76.87 137.33
CA ASN A 45 63.17 -75.65 137.15
C ASN A 45 63.17 -75.24 135.66
N VAL A 46 62.18 -74.45 135.25
CA VAL A 46 62.01 -73.96 133.88
C VAL A 46 62.03 -72.43 133.88
N GLY A 47 62.75 -71.84 132.92
CA GLY A 47 62.84 -70.39 132.74
C GLY A 47 62.72 -70.02 131.26
N PHE A 48 62.35 -68.77 130.97
CA PHE A 48 62.43 -68.26 129.60
C PHE A 48 63.89 -67.97 129.28
N ALA A 49 64.44 -68.65 128.27
CA ALA A 49 65.74 -68.28 127.70
C ALA A 49 65.60 -66.99 126.88
N ASP A 50 64.49 -66.88 126.15
CA ASP A 50 64.00 -65.67 125.52
C ASP A 50 62.49 -65.60 125.76
N SER A 51 62.01 -64.43 126.16
CA SER A 51 60.59 -64.18 126.45
C SER A 51 59.97 -63.16 125.49
N HIS A 52 60.73 -62.64 124.53
CA HIS A 52 60.28 -61.54 123.68
C HIS A 52 60.58 -61.87 122.21
N SER A 53 59.59 -61.66 121.34
CA SER A 53 59.81 -61.73 119.89
C SER A 53 59.18 -60.52 119.23
N VAL A 54 59.92 -59.89 118.33
CA VAL A 54 59.42 -58.82 117.46
C VAL A 54 59.09 -59.44 116.12
N ILE A 55 57.83 -59.29 115.70
CA ILE A 55 57.37 -59.69 114.37
C ILE A 55 57.27 -58.42 113.55
N THR A 56 57.91 -58.41 112.38
CA THR A 56 57.75 -57.35 111.37
C THR A 56 56.79 -57.84 110.30
N ILE A 57 55.74 -57.06 110.03
CA ILE A 57 54.86 -57.24 108.88
C ILE A 57 55.52 -56.48 107.73
N LEU A 58 55.79 -57.18 106.63
CA LEU A 58 56.35 -56.57 105.44
C LEU A 58 55.20 -56.09 104.56
N ASP A 59 55.24 -54.83 104.14
CA ASP A 59 54.30 -54.29 103.15
C ASP A 59 54.71 -54.80 101.76
N ASP A 60 53.77 -55.37 101.01
CA ASP A 60 53.98 -55.82 99.62
C ASP A 60 53.20 -54.97 98.60
N ASP A 61 52.57 -53.89 99.06
CA ASP A 61 51.86 -52.93 98.26
C ASP A 61 52.76 -51.93 97.53
N HIS A 62 52.28 -51.47 96.37
CA HIS A 62 52.94 -50.44 95.57
C HIS A 62 51.91 -49.50 94.95
N ALA A 63 52.34 -48.27 94.67
CA ALA A 63 51.65 -47.34 93.81
C ALA A 63 52.19 -47.45 92.38
N ASN A 64 51.32 -47.31 91.39
CA ASN A 64 51.65 -47.16 89.99
C ASN A 64 51.65 -45.67 89.63
N LEU A 65 52.80 -45.18 89.18
CA LEU A 65 52.92 -43.85 88.59
C LEU A 65 52.71 -43.94 87.08
N ARG A 66 51.84 -43.08 86.55
CA ARG A 66 51.52 -42.99 85.12
C ARG A 66 51.42 -41.53 84.69
N ILE A 67 51.70 -41.27 83.43
CA ILE A 67 51.39 -40.02 82.75
C ILE A 67 50.31 -40.28 81.71
N SER A 68 49.39 -39.34 81.51
CA SER A 68 48.31 -39.49 80.53
C SER A 68 48.60 -38.73 79.25
N ASP A 69 48.21 -39.29 78.11
CA ASP A 69 48.15 -38.57 76.84
C ASP A 69 47.15 -37.41 76.93
N LEU A 70 47.37 -36.38 76.13
CA LEU A 70 46.54 -35.18 76.09
C LEU A 70 46.43 -34.69 74.65
N THR A 71 45.24 -34.26 74.26
CA THR A 71 45.01 -33.53 73.00
C THR A 71 44.54 -32.13 73.36
N VAL A 72 45.13 -31.12 72.73
CA VAL A 72 44.77 -29.70 72.87
C VAL A 72 44.68 -29.07 71.50
N GLN A 73 43.98 -27.94 71.43
CA GLN A 73 44.04 -27.05 70.28
C GLN A 73 45.30 -26.18 70.39
N GLU A 74 45.77 -25.64 69.28
CA GLU A 74 46.97 -24.81 69.22
C GLU A 74 46.81 -23.49 69.99
N ASP A 75 45.63 -22.86 69.90
CA ASP A 75 45.22 -21.67 70.67
C ASP A 75 45.16 -21.85 72.21
N THR A 76 45.35 -23.08 72.72
CA THR A 76 45.17 -23.38 74.15
C THR A 76 46.18 -22.64 75.03
N GLY A 77 47.33 -22.24 74.47
CA GLY A 77 48.39 -21.47 75.11
C GLY A 77 49.20 -22.22 76.19
N THR A 78 48.57 -22.96 77.11
CA THR A 78 49.28 -23.85 78.05
C THR A 78 48.53 -25.15 78.28
N ALA A 79 49.14 -26.26 77.86
CA ALA A 79 48.66 -27.62 78.06
C ALA A 79 49.13 -28.20 79.40
N TYR A 80 48.22 -28.78 80.18
CA TYR A 80 48.53 -29.36 81.51
C TYR A 80 48.50 -30.90 81.48
N VAL A 81 49.65 -31.52 81.19
CA VAL A 81 49.75 -32.99 81.14
C VAL A 81 49.77 -33.56 82.56
N THR A 82 48.84 -34.46 82.87
CA THR A 82 48.67 -34.99 84.23
C THR A 82 49.52 -36.24 84.47
N VAL A 83 50.28 -36.22 85.56
CA VAL A 83 50.97 -37.37 86.14
C VAL A 83 50.23 -37.79 87.40
N SER A 84 49.95 -39.09 87.54
CA SER A 84 49.12 -39.62 88.62
C SER A 84 49.74 -40.84 89.31
N LEU A 85 49.43 -40.98 90.60
CA LEU A 85 49.61 -42.17 91.42
C LEU A 85 48.24 -42.79 91.69
N ASP A 86 48.12 -44.11 91.59
CA ASP A 86 46.89 -44.84 91.91
C ASP A 86 46.64 -45.00 93.42
N LYS A 87 47.72 -44.95 94.24
CA LYS A 87 47.69 -45.04 95.70
C LYS A 87 48.50 -43.91 96.34
N PRO A 88 48.06 -43.34 97.48
CA PRO A 88 48.81 -42.30 98.19
C PRO A 88 50.07 -42.88 98.84
N LEU A 89 51.18 -42.13 98.80
CA LEU A 89 52.45 -42.54 99.40
C LEU A 89 52.71 -41.85 100.75
N PRO A 90 53.36 -42.54 101.71
CA PRO A 90 53.70 -41.96 103.02
C PRO A 90 54.94 -41.04 102.98
N THR A 91 55.74 -41.10 101.91
CA THR A 91 56.95 -40.30 101.69
C THR A 91 56.90 -39.61 100.33
N PRO A 92 57.60 -38.47 100.13
CA PRO A 92 57.65 -37.83 98.83
C PRO A 92 58.27 -38.74 97.77
N VAL A 93 57.75 -38.69 96.55
CA VAL A 93 58.36 -39.30 95.36
C VAL A 93 58.64 -38.21 94.35
N SER A 94 59.82 -38.25 93.72
CA SER A 94 60.15 -37.33 92.63
C SER A 94 60.44 -38.10 91.35
N ILE A 95 60.10 -37.49 90.21
CA ILE A 95 60.41 -38.03 88.89
C ILE A 95 60.82 -36.90 87.96
N ASP A 96 61.88 -37.09 87.19
CA ASP A 96 62.31 -36.11 86.20
C ASP A 96 61.49 -36.27 84.93
N PHE A 97 61.29 -35.17 84.21
CA PHE A 97 60.60 -35.16 82.93
C PHE A 97 61.31 -34.28 81.90
N SER A 98 61.12 -34.59 80.62
CA SER A 98 61.59 -33.78 79.49
C SER A 98 60.67 -33.91 78.29
N THR A 99 60.43 -32.81 77.57
CA THR A 99 59.72 -32.81 76.30
C THR A 99 60.68 -32.96 75.12
N ILE A 100 60.23 -33.72 74.11
CA ILE A 100 60.89 -33.86 72.81
C ILE A 100 59.83 -33.78 71.72
N GLY A 101 60.03 -32.89 70.75
CA GLY A 101 59.16 -32.76 69.59
C GLY A 101 59.15 -34.03 68.75
N GLN A 102 58.00 -34.40 68.20
CA GLN A 102 57.92 -35.43 67.17
C GLN A 102 57.70 -34.77 65.80
N SER A 103 56.43 -34.60 65.39
CA SER A 103 56.09 -33.71 64.27
C SER A 103 56.15 -32.25 64.71
N ALA A 104 55.73 -31.97 65.95
CA ALA A 104 55.86 -30.64 66.54
C ALA A 104 57.32 -30.25 66.72
N THR A 105 57.63 -29.04 66.30
CA THR A 105 58.91 -28.37 66.32
C THR A 105 59.01 -27.34 67.43
N GLN A 106 60.24 -27.09 67.88
CA GLN A 106 60.49 -26.19 69.00
C GLN A 106 60.33 -24.72 68.58
N SER A 107 59.63 -23.95 69.40
CA SER A 107 59.33 -22.51 69.24
C SER A 107 58.38 -22.13 68.11
N ALA A 108 58.11 -23.02 67.14
CA ALA A 108 56.96 -22.86 66.25
C ALA A 108 55.69 -23.33 66.96
N ASP A 109 55.73 -24.54 67.56
CA ASP A 109 54.48 -25.20 68.03
C ASP A 109 54.48 -25.37 69.56
N PHE A 110 55.67 -25.49 70.19
CA PHE A 110 55.79 -25.56 71.65
C PHE A 110 57.14 -25.07 72.20
N GLU A 111 57.15 -24.68 73.47
CA GLU A 111 58.38 -24.38 74.22
C GLU A 111 58.91 -25.62 74.95
N GLN A 112 60.18 -25.97 74.69
CA GLN A 112 60.80 -27.15 75.32
C GLN A 112 60.90 -27.00 76.84
N LEU A 113 60.49 -28.04 77.57
CA LEU A 113 60.46 -28.05 79.02
C LEU A 113 61.10 -29.32 79.58
N SER A 114 61.89 -29.16 80.65
CA SER A 114 62.36 -30.27 81.48
C SER A 114 62.40 -29.85 82.94
N GLY A 115 62.29 -30.80 83.85
CA GLY A 115 62.27 -30.52 85.28
C GLY A 115 62.08 -31.76 86.13
N THR A 116 61.82 -31.54 87.42
CA THR A 116 61.54 -32.60 88.40
C THR A 116 60.16 -32.36 89.01
N LEU A 117 59.32 -33.38 88.99
CA LEU A 117 57.99 -33.40 89.57
C LEU A 117 58.04 -34.12 90.92
N THR A 118 57.77 -33.41 92.01
CA THR A 118 57.74 -33.97 93.37
C THR A 118 56.32 -34.07 93.90
N PHE A 119 55.85 -35.27 94.16
CA PHE A 119 54.60 -35.53 94.88
C PHE A 119 54.87 -35.45 96.38
N ALA A 120 54.13 -34.60 97.09
CA ALA A 120 54.15 -34.58 98.55
C ALA A 120 53.47 -35.86 99.11
N PRO A 121 53.72 -36.24 100.38
CA PRO A 121 53.02 -37.37 100.98
C PRO A 121 51.50 -37.22 100.87
N GLY A 122 50.82 -38.25 100.36
CA GLY A 122 49.38 -38.27 100.12
C GLY A 122 48.90 -37.56 98.84
N GLU A 123 49.77 -36.89 98.07
CA GLU A 123 49.41 -36.27 96.80
C GLU A 123 49.29 -37.33 95.69
N LEU A 124 48.19 -37.30 94.93
CA LEU A 124 47.89 -38.30 93.90
C LEU A 124 48.10 -37.80 92.48
N THR A 125 48.09 -36.49 92.25
CA THR A 125 48.22 -35.90 90.92
C THR A 125 49.13 -34.68 90.93
N LYS A 126 49.83 -34.50 89.82
CA LYS A 126 50.61 -33.31 89.49
C LYS A 126 50.48 -33.06 87.99
N SER A 127 50.70 -31.83 87.57
CA SER A 127 50.65 -31.47 86.15
C SER A 127 51.96 -30.87 85.68
N ILE A 128 52.32 -31.16 84.43
CA ILE A 128 53.44 -30.56 83.70
C ILE A 128 52.84 -29.49 82.78
N PRO A 129 53.10 -28.18 83.00
CA PRO A 129 52.56 -27.10 82.15
C PRO A 129 53.46 -26.87 80.93
N ILE A 130 53.01 -27.28 79.75
CA ILE A 130 53.73 -27.09 78.48
C ILE A 130 53.10 -25.89 77.78
N VAL A 131 53.91 -24.89 77.42
CA VAL A 131 53.43 -23.73 76.65
C VAL A 131 53.33 -24.16 75.18
N ILE A 132 52.14 -23.99 74.61
CA ILE A 132 51.85 -24.17 73.19
C ILE A 132 51.96 -22.80 72.55
N THR A 133 52.62 -22.75 71.40
CA THR A 133 52.75 -21.52 70.62
C THR A 133 51.65 -21.53 69.58
N ASP A 134 50.89 -20.44 69.55
CA ASP A 134 49.77 -20.19 68.64
C ASP A 134 50.28 -19.31 67.49
N ASP A 135 49.98 -19.66 66.25
CA ASP A 135 50.28 -18.83 65.09
C ASP A 135 49.07 -18.62 64.16
N GLU A 136 49.29 -18.43 62.85
CA GLU A 136 48.20 -18.19 61.88
C GLU A 136 48.34 -19.12 60.67
N TYR A 137 49.24 -20.11 60.73
CA TYR A 137 49.48 -21.07 59.67
C TYR A 137 48.48 -22.20 59.80
N THR A 138 47.79 -22.53 58.71
CA THR A 138 47.10 -23.82 58.64
C THR A 138 48.15 -24.93 58.50
N GLU A 139 48.22 -25.76 59.52
CA GLU A 139 49.15 -26.87 59.67
C GLU A 139 48.42 -28.22 59.83
N MET A 140 49.19 -29.32 59.90
CA MET A 140 48.63 -30.64 60.20
C MET A 140 48.61 -30.85 61.71
N THR A 141 47.77 -31.77 62.20
CA THR A 141 47.86 -32.22 63.60
C THR A 141 49.26 -32.71 63.95
N GLU A 142 49.83 -32.15 65.01
CA GLU A 142 51.19 -32.42 65.43
C GLU A 142 51.27 -33.14 66.77
N THR A 143 52.42 -33.72 67.08
CA THR A 143 52.64 -34.36 68.37
C THR A 143 54.01 -34.06 68.95
N LEU A 144 54.08 -34.01 70.28
CA LEU A 144 55.32 -34.08 71.05
C LEU A 144 55.23 -35.15 72.14
N LEU A 145 56.39 -35.60 72.62
CA LEU A 145 56.52 -36.68 73.59
C LEU A 145 57.06 -36.14 74.91
N ILE A 146 56.39 -36.49 76.02
CA ILE A 146 56.82 -36.22 77.38
C ILE A 146 57.39 -37.51 77.97
N ASN A 147 58.68 -37.53 78.26
CA ASN A 147 59.34 -38.68 78.87
C ASN A 147 59.50 -38.47 80.37
N LEU A 148 59.05 -39.44 81.16
CA LEU A 148 59.33 -39.55 82.59
C LEU A 148 60.54 -40.46 82.81
N PHE A 149 61.52 -40.00 83.56
CA PHE A 149 62.74 -40.75 83.84
C PHE A 149 63.31 -40.42 85.23
N ASN A 150 64.34 -41.15 85.63
CA ASN A 150 65.02 -40.96 86.92
C ASN A 150 64.04 -40.92 88.11
N LEU A 151 63.21 -41.97 88.26
CA LEU A 151 62.30 -42.10 89.41
C LEU A 151 63.11 -42.17 90.72
N GLN A 152 62.91 -41.17 91.58
CA GLN A 152 63.58 -40.99 92.86
C GLN A 152 62.65 -41.39 94.01
N THR A 153 62.89 -42.56 94.58
CA THR A 153 62.16 -43.07 95.77
C THR A 153 63.12 -43.72 96.76
N THR A 154 62.80 -43.66 98.06
CA THR A 154 63.64 -44.20 99.13
C THR A 154 63.57 -45.72 99.27
N ARG A 155 62.50 -46.38 98.80
CA ARG A 155 62.26 -47.85 98.77
C ARG A 155 61.23 -48.18 97.66
N PRO A 156 61.17 -49.40 97.09
CA PRO A 156 60.35 -49.67 95.89
C PRO A 156 58.86 -49.80 96.23
N PHE A 157 58.24 -48.66 96.54
CA PHE A 157 56.80 -48.48 96.73
C PHE A 157 56.12 -47.92 95.48
N VAL A 158 56.90 -47.64 94.43
CA VAL A 158 56.41 -47.00 93.21
C VAL A 158 56.92 -47.75 92.00
N ILE A 159 56.00 -48.15 91.13
CA ILE A 159 56.28 -48.71 89.81
C ILE A 159 55.95 -47.62 88.79
N LEU A 160 56.88 -47.33 87.88
CA LEU A 160 56.60 -46.50 86.72
C LEU A 160 55.85 -47.36 85.71
N ALA A 161 54.52 -47.33 85.79
CA ALA A 161 53.64 -48.15 84.96
C ALA A 161 53.44 -47.55 83.56
N ASP A 162 53.57 -46.23 83.45
CA ASP A 162 53.69 -45.54 82.16
C ASP A 162 54.72 -44.42 82.28
N SER A 163 55.69 -44.43 81.37
CA SER A 163 56.82 -43.49 81.35
C SER A 163 56.71 -42.45 80.24
N GLN A 164 55.71 -42.52 79.38
CA GLN A 164 55.62 -41.67 78.20
C GLN A 164 54.19 -41.17 78.02
N SER A 165 54.06 -39.90 77.65
CA SER A 165 52.79 -39.32 77.21
C SER A 165 53.00 -38.63 75.87
N VAL A 166 52.06 -38.83 74.97
CA VAL A 166 51.93 -38.09 73.72
C VAL A 166 50.99 -36.92 73.96
N LEU A 167 51.49 -35.71 73.73
CA LEU A 167 50.68 -34.52 73.62
C LEU A 167 50.45 -34.24 72.13
N THR A 168 49.19 -34.31 71.72
CA THR A 168 48.72 -33.98 70.37
C THR A 168 48.24 -32.54 70.34
N ILE A 169 48.73 -31.77 69.37
CA ILE A 169 48.32 -30.39 69.11
C ILE A 169 47.49 -30.43 67.82
N GLU A 170 46.21 -30.09 67.93
CA GLU A 170 45.30 -29.93 66.79
C GLU A 170 45.32 -28.45 66.37
N ASN A 171 45.71 -28.19 65.13
CA ASN A 171 45.65 -26.87 64.50
C ASN A 171 44.19 -26.38 64.48
N ASP A 172 43.96 -25.12 64.86
CA ASP A 172 42.63 -24.48 64.83
C ASP A 172 42.43 -23.47 63.69
N ASP A 173 43.46 -23.24 62.87
CA ASP A 173 43.43 -22.36 61.72
C ASP A 173 42.87 -23.00 60.44
N ILE A 174 41.97 -22.29 59.74
CA ILE A 174 41.41 -22.71 58.45
C ILE A 174 41.76 -21.66 57.39
N ALA A 175 42.35 -22.10 56.28
CA ALA A 175 42.65 -21.21 55.16
C ALA A 175 41.56 -21.26 54.08
N ASN A 176 41.05 -20.11 53.68
CA ASN A 176 39.99 -19.96 52.69
C ASN A 176 40.49 -19.21 51.45
N PHE A 177 40.32 -19.85 50.29
CA PHE A 177 40.51 -19.17 49.02
C PHE A 177 39.30 -18.31 48.67
N SER A 178 39.56 -17.11 48.17
CA SER A 178 38.55 -16.21 47.64
C SER A 178 38.99 -15.60 46.30
N VAL A 179 38.01 -15.39 45.44
CA VAL A 179 38.13 -14.67 44.17
C VAL A 179 36.94 -13.72 44.07
N ASN A 180 37.20 -12.49 43.62
CA ASN A 180 36.20 -11.42 43.55
C ASN A 180 35.77 -11.17 42.11
N ASN A 181 34.52 -10.74 41.94
CA ASN A 181 34.04 -10.18 40.68
C ASN A 181 34.84 -8.93 40.32
N ILE A 182 35.08 -8.74 39.02
CA ILE A 182 35.72 -7.53 38.51
C ILE A 182 34.99 -7.05 37.26
N THR A 183 35.12 -5.75 36.99
CA THR A 183 34.66 -5.12 35.76
C THR A 183 35.88 -4.57 35.03
N VAL A 184 35.96 -4.80 33.74
CA VAL A 184 37.05 -4.37 32.87
C VAL A 184 36.48 -3.75 31.61
N ASN A 185 37.14 -2.74 31.05
CA ASN A 185 36.75 -2.21 29.76
C ASN A 185 37.32 -3.10 28.65
N GLU A 186 36.57 -3.29 27.57
CA GLU A 186 36.93 -4.14 26.43
C GLU A 186 38.34 -3.78 25.87
N SER A 187 38.66 -2.48 25.82
CA SER A 187 39.98 -1.95 25.41
C SER A 187 41.15 -2.20 26.37
N SER A 188 40.91 -2.82 27.53
CA SER A 188 41.97 -3.06 28.53
C SER A 188 42.97 -4.14 28.09
N GLY A 189 42.61 -4.93 27.08
CA GLY A 189 43.41 -6.03 26.52
C GLY A 189 43.53 -7.28 27.41
N SER A 190 43.35 -7.16 28.73
CA SER A 190 43.22 -8.33 29.61
C SER A 190 42.51 -8.02 30.93
N ALA A 191 41.72 -8.98 31.43
CA ALA A 191 41.21 -9.02 32.79
C ALA A 191 42.24 -9.66 33.72
N VAL A 192 42.65 -8.96 34.79
CA VAL A 192 43.62 -9.47 35.79
C VAL A 192 42.88 -9.89 37.05
N ILE A 193 42.74 -11.20 37.21
CA ILE A 193 41.98 -11.83 38.29
C ILE A 193 42.92 -12.14 39.45
N GLN A 194 42.63 -11.60 40.62
CA GLN A 194 43.36 -11.86 41.85
C GLN A 194 42.68 -12.99 42.64
N VAL A 195 43.45 -14.02 42.99
CA VAL A 195 43.02 -15.07 43.91
C VAL A 195 43.82 -14.93 45.20
N THR A 196 43.11 -14.87 46.33
CA THR A 196 43.71 -14.68 47.66
C THR A 196 43.40 -15.83 48.58
N LEU A 197 44.31 -16.08 49.51
CA LEU A 197 44.18 -17.02 50.62
C LEU A 197 44.32 -16.22 51.91
N ASP A 198 43.36 -16.33 52.82
CA ASP A 198 43.28 -15.49 54.03
C ASP A 198 44.34 -15.84 55.10
N HIS A 199 44.69 -17.13 55.25
CA HIS A 199 45.75 -17.61 56.13
C HIS A 199 46.88 -18.31 55.35
N PRO A 200 48.15 -18.18 55.74
CA PRO A 200 49.22 -18.97 55.14
C PRO A 200 49.03 -20.47 55.43
N VAL A 201 49.44 -21.33 54.49
CA VAL A 201 49.44 -22.80 54.68
C VAL A 201 50.89 -23.26 54.68
N SER A 202 51.27 -24.15 55.59
CA SER A 202 52.67 -24.62 55.71
C SER A 202 53.08 -25.64 54.63
N SER A 203 52.17 -25.96 53.71
CA SER A 203 52.37 -26.83 52.55
C SER A 203 51.98 -26.16 51.23
N THR A 204 52.32 -26.81 50.13
CA THR A 204 51.86 -26.38 48.79
C THR A 204 50.42 -26.79 48.58
N VAL A 205 49.59 -25.84 48.17
CA VAL A 205 48.19 -26.05 47.80
C VAL A 205 48.01 -25.77 46.31
N THR A 206 47.28 -26.64 45.63
CA THR A 206 46.96 -26.47 44.21
C THR A 206 45.48 -26.63 43.94
N PHE A 207 44.98 -25.91 42.95
CA PHE A 207 43.64 -26.09 42.41
C PHE A 207 43.63 -25.72 40.94
N ASP A 208 42.65 -26.24 40.20
CA ASP A 208 42.46 -25.90 38.80
C ASP A 208 41.53 -24.69 38.67
N TYR A 209 41.77 -23.89 37.64
CA TYR A 209 40.87 -22.82 37.23
C TYR A 209 40.47 -23.00 35.76
N ALA A 210 39.27 -22.56 35.42
CA ALA A 210 38.80 -22.48 34.05
C ALA A 210 37.81 -21.32 33.88
N THR A 211 37.91 -20.63 32.76
CA THR A 211 36.85 -19.70 32.32
C THR A 211 35.67 -20.47 31.73
N ALA A 212 34.47 -19.93 31.86
CA ALA A 212 33.27 -20.43 31.19
C ALA A 212 32.46 -19.24 30.66
N ASP A 213 31.89 -19.42 29.48
CA ASP A 213 31.05 -18.41 28.82
C ASP A 213 29.79 -18.12 29.66
N ASP A 214 29.33 -16.87 29.62
CA ASP A 214 28.00 -16.47 30.09
C ASP A 214 27.33 -15.62 28.99
N SER A 215 27.25 -14.29 29.10
CA SER A 215 26.91 -13.44 27.95
C SER A 215 28.11 -13.24 27.02
N ALA A 216 29.31 -13.02 27.57
CA ALA A 216 30.56 -13.01 26.82
C ALA A 216 30.97 -14.44 26.46
N LEU A 217 31.30 -14.65 25.20
CA LEU A 217 31.66 -15.88 24.52
C LEU A 217 33.16 -15.97 24.24
N ASN A 218 33.71 -17.17 24.44
CA ASN A 218 35.10 -17.45 24.13
C ASN A 218 35.39 -17.29 22.63
N ALA A 219 36.48 -16.59 22.33
CA ALA A 219 37.00 -16.21 21.02
C ALA A 219 36.20 -15.12 20.28
N SER A 220 35.09 -14.65 20.85
CA SER A 220 34.41 -13.41 20.44
C SER A 220 34.92 -12.26 21.31
N ASP A 221 34.71 -12.35 22.63
CA ASP A 221 34.87 -11.19 23.53
C ASP A 221 36.05 -11.41 24.49
N TYR A 222 36.45 -12.66 24.70
CA TYR A 222 37.64 -13.02 25.47
C TYR A 222 38.30 -14.31 25.00
N PHE A 223 39.58 -14.54 25.33
CA PHE A 223 40.22 -15.84 25.10
C PHE A 223 40.13 -16.74 26.33
N GLY A 224 39.33 -17.79 26.22
CA GLY A 224 39.15 -18.77 27.28
C GLY A 224 40.45 -19.41 27.75
N LYS A 225 40.58 -19.57 29.07
CA LYS A 225 41.80 -20.05 29.71
C LYS A 225 41.50 -21.03 30.83
N SER A 226 42.30 -22.06 30.92
CA SER A 226 42.31 -22.98 32.05
C SER A 226 43.75 -23.35 32.44
N GLY A 227 43.92 -23.83 33.67
CA GLY A 227 45.20 -24.29 34.17
C GLY A 227 45.16 -24.59 35.66
N THR A 228 46.31 -24.89 36.23
CA THR A 228 46.46 -25.15 37.67
C THR A 228 47.16 -23.97 38.34
N LEU A 229 46.56 -23.43 39.39
CA LEU A 229 47.16 -22.45 40.29
C LEU A 229 47.90 -23.18 41.42
N THR A 230 49.12 -22.75 41.71
CA THR A 230 49.96 -23.32 42.76
C THR A 230 50.40 -22.24 43.74
N PHE A 231 49.95 -22.37 44.97
CA PHE A 231 50.39 -21.56 46.11
C PHE A 231 51.46 -22.37 46.85
N LEU A 232 52.70 -21.89 46.81
CA LEU A 232 53.78 -22.48 47.62
C LEU A 232 53.53 -22.16 49.10
N ALA A 233 54.15 -22.92 50.00
CA ALA A 233 54.01 -22.70 51.44
C ALA A 233 54.19 -21.22 51.82
N GLY A 234 53.25 -20.69 52.60
CA GLY A 234 53.19 -19.28 53.02
C GLY A 234 52.80 -18.25 51.94
N GLN A 235 52.51 -18.65 50.69
CA GLN A 235 51.99 -17.71 49.69
C GLN A 235 50.49 -17.50 49.89
N GLN A 236 50.04 -16.24 49.74
CA GLN A 236 48.63 -15.87 49.96
C GLN A 236 47.98 -15.13 48.79
N THR A 237 48.72 -14.86 47.70
CA THR A 237 48.14 -14.18 46.52
C THR A 237 48.75 -14.69 45.22
N LYS A 238 47.89 -14.88 44.22
CA LYS A 238 48.25 -15.12 42.82
C LYS A 238 47.37 -14.30 41.90
N TYR A 239 47.85 -14.11 40.67
CA TYR A 239 47.12 -13.41 39.62
C TYR A 239 47.01 -14.30 38.39
N VAL A 240 45.87 -14.26 37.72
CA VAL A 240 45.63 -14.86 36.42
C VAL A 240 45.20 -13.75 35.46
N SER A 241 45.90 -13.62 34.34
CA SER A 241 45.51 -12.71 33.26
C SER A 241 44.76 -13.48 32.17
N ILE A 242 43.54 -13.04 31.87
CA ILE A 242 42.67 -13.52 30.79
C ILE A 242 42.64 -12.45 29.69
N PRO A 243 43.08 -12.74 28.45
CA PRO A 243 43.00 -11.75 27.38
C PRO A 243 41.55 -11.40 27.03
N ILE A 244 41.28 -10.11 26.86
CA ILE A 244 40.00 -9.57 26.39
C ILE A 244 40.20 -9.18 24.92
N LEU A 245 39.22 -9.51 24.07
CA LEU A 245 39.20 -9.12 22.67
C LEU A 245 38.50 -7.77 22.57
N ASN A 246 39.11 -6.84 21.86
CA ASN A 246 38.50 -5.54 21.56
C ASN A 246 38.19 -5.51 20.08
N ASP A 247 36.97 -5.16 19.70
CA ASP A 247 36.63 -4.92 18.31
C ASP A 247 36.02 -3.53 18.06
N ASN A 248 35.05 -3.43 17.16
CA ASN A 248 34.36 -2.19 16.77
C ASN A 248 32.83 -2.45 16.74
N LEU A 249 32.33 -3.50 17.39
CA LEU A 249 30.91 -3.86 17.42
C LEU A 249 30.32 -3.25 18.68
N VAL A 250 29.23 -2.50 18.55
CA VAL A 250 28.57 -1.96 19.74
C VAL A 250 27.76 -3.06 20.41
N GLU A 251 28.09 -3.33 21.66
CA GLU A 251 27.57 -4.42 22.47
C GLU A 251 26.98 -3.87 23.79
N GLY A 252 26.29 -4.74 24.54
CA GLY A 252 25.93 -4.43 25.92
C GLY A 252 27.09 -4.71 26.88
N ASP A 253 26.90 -4.44 28.18
CA ASP A 253 27.83 -4.95 29.19
C ASP A 253 27.70 -6.48 29.25
N GLU A 254 28.77 -7.18 28.87
CA GLU A 254 28.81 -8.64 28.83
C GLU A 254 29.61 -9.24 30.00
N SER A 255 29.51 -10.55 30.22
CA SER A 255 30.26 -11.19 31.29
C SER A 255 30.60 -12.65 31.03
N PHE A 256 31.67 -13.13 31.67
CA PHE A 256 32.05 -14.55 31.71
C PHE A 256 32.43 -14.96 33.14
N LEU A 257 32.47 -16.27 33.39
CA LEU A 257 32.73 -16.83 34.71
C LEU A 257 34.18 -17.31 34.84
N PHE A 258 34.80 -17.08 36.00
CA PHE A 258 36.09 -17.67 36.39
C PHE A 258 35.88 -18.66 37.53
N ASN A 259 36.05 -19.95 37.25
CA ASN A 259 35.73 -21.04 38.17
C ASN A 259 36.99 -21.65 38.77
N LEU A 260 36.94 -21.96 40.07
CA LEU A 260 37.93 -22.69 40.83
C LEU A 260 37.42 -24.11 41.09
N THR A 261 38.26 -25.12 40.85
CA THR A 261 37.88 -26.53 40.99
C THR A 261 39.07 -27.38 41.44
N ASN A 262 38.81 -28.64 41.80
CA ASN A 262 39.85 -29.62 42.07
C ASN A 262 40.88 -29.18 43.14
N LEU A 263 40.40 -28.70 44.29
CA LEU A 263 41.27 -28.31 45.41
C LEU A 263 42.07 -29.52 45.92
N GLN A 264 43.39 -29.37 45.96
CA GLN A 264 44.35 -30.34 46.46
C GLN A 264 45.15 -29.72 47.60
N ALA A 265 44.66 -29.90 48.82
CA ALA A 265 45.25 -29.35 50.05
C ALA A 265 46.07 -30.38 50.85
N ASN A 266 46.26 -31.61 50.36
CA ASN A 266 47.07 -32.65 51.02
C ASN A 266 46.69 -32.97 52.48
N GLY A 267 45.43 -32.75 52.87
CA GLY A 267 44.90 -33.04 54.21
C GLY A 267 44.93 -31.85 55.19
N TYR A 268 45.43 -30.70 54.76
CA TYR A 268 45.34 -29.43 55.50
C TYR A 268 43.92 -28.86 55.38
N ASP A 269 43.46 -28.14 56.40
CA ASP A 269 42.12 -27.54 56.47
C ASP A 269 42.04 -26.29 55.59
N VAL A 270 41.87 -26.52 54.28
CA VAL A 270 41.78 -25.47 53.26
C VAL A 270 40.48 -25.63 52.48
N GLU A 271 39.76 -24.52 52.31
CA GLU A 271 38.45 -24.49 51.65
C GLU A 271 38.37 -23.36 50.60
N PHE A 272 37.33 -23.39 49.77
CA PHE A 272 36.93 -22.25 48.95
C PHE A 272 35.82 -21.48 49.66
N LEU A 273 36.06 -20.22 50.00
CA LEU A 273 35.00 -19.30 50.42
C LEU A 273 34.18 -18.82 49.21
N SER A 274 34.85 -18.65 48.07
CA SER A 274 34.23 -18.37 46.78
C SER A 274 34.89 -19.21 45.68
N GLU A 275 34.11 -20.07 45.04
CA GLU A 275 34.57 -20.95 43.95
C GLU A 275 34.43 -20.30 42.57
N GLN A 276 33.82 -19.12 42.49
CA GLN A 276 33.50 -18.47 41.22
C GLN A 276 33.59 -16.95 41.34
N ALA A 277 34.05 -16.30 40.26
CA ALA A 277 33.93 -14.85 40.08
C ALA A 277 33.29 -14.54 38.72
N LEU A 278 32.41 -13.54 38.70
CA LEU A 278 31.86 -12.95 37.48
C LEU A 278 32.79 -11.84 36.99
N ILE A 279 33.19 -11.92 35.73
CA ILE A 279 34.05 -10.95 35.07
C ILE A 279 33.18 -10.20 34.06
N THR A 280 32.87 -8.93 34.31
CA THR A 280 32.09 -8.08 33.40
C THR A 280 33.01 -7.32 32.46
N ILE A 281 32.74 -7.39 31.16
CA ILE A 281 33.40 -6.62 30.10
C ILE A 281 32.45 -5.46 29.76
N GLN A 282 32.94 -4.22 29.88
CA GLN A 282 32.20 -3.04 29.46
C GLN A 282 32.65 -2.66 28.08
N ASP A 283 31.70 -2.61 27.16
CA ASP A 283 31.93 -2.13 25.81
C ASP A 283 32.47 -0.67 25.85
N ASN A 284 33.31 -0.34 24.87
CA ASN A 284 33.81 1.01 24.64
C ASN A 284 33.40 1.60 23.30
N ASP A 285 32.61 0.87 22.53
CA ASP A 285 32.17 1.31 21.23
C ASP A 285 30.84 2.08 21.32
N GLN A 286 30.66 3.00 20.38
CA GLN A 286 29.45 3.82 20.28
C GLN A 286 29.07 3.95 18.82
N ALA A 287 27.78 3.80 18.55
CA ALA A 287 27.21 4.04 17.24
C ALA A 287 26.52 5.40 17.20
N SER A 288 26.49 5.99 16.01
CA SER A 288 25.75 7.21 15.75
C SER A 288 24.88 7.04 14.51
N ILE A 289 23.64 7.51 14.61
CA ILE A 289 22.68 7.53 13.51
C ILE A 289 22.71 8.92 12.87
N SER A 290 22.69 8.94 11.54
CA SER A 290 22.56 10.16 10.75
C SER A 290 21.67 9.96 9.54
N ILE A 291 20.88 10.98 9.23
CA ILE A 291 20.15 11.11 7.98
C ILE A 291 20.69 12.32 7.20
N SER A 292 20.69 12.28 5.87
CA SER A 292 21.20 13.37 5.03
C SER A 292 20.08 14.06 4.26
N ASP A 293 20.26 15.36 4.01
CA ASP A 293 19.40 16.15 3.13
C ASP A 293 19.43 15.60 1.71
N ILE A 294 18.30 15.71 1.01
CA ILE A 294 18.19 15.35 -0.42
C ILE A 294 17.44 16.42 -1.19
N SER A 295 17.64 16.41 -2.51
CA SER A 295 16.88 17.20 -3.47
C SER A 295 16.29 16.23 -4.49
N VAL A 296 15.02 16.38 -4.81
CA VAL A 296 14.27 15.45 -5.65
C VAL A 296 13.27 16.24 -6.49
N ASP A 297 13.07 15.84 -7.75
CA ASP A 297 12.07 16.44 -8.62
C ASP A 297 10.66 16.06 -8.13
N GLU A 298 9.69 16.96 -8.26
CA GLU A 298 8.30 16.76 -7.85
C GLU A 298 7.70 15.49 -8.50
N ASN A 299 8.00 15.29 -9.79
CA ASN A 299 7.56 14.12 -10.56
C ASN A 299 8.21 12.78 -10.18
N ALA A 300 9.17 12.75 -9.26
CA ALA A 300 9.88 11.52 -8.89
C ALA A 300 8.97 10.50 -8.18
N GLY A 301 7.79 10.94 -7.70
CA GLY A 301 6.77 10.15 -7.03
C GLY A 301 7.14 9.72 -5.60
N THR A 302 8.41 9.57 -5.26
CA THR A 302 8.86 9.23 -3.89
C THR A 302 10.24 9.80 -3.58
N ALA A 303 10.35 10.49 -2.45
CA ALA A 303 11.60 10.88 -1.83
C ALA A 303 12.16 9.70 -0.99
N LEU A 304 13.31 9.15 -1.39
CA LEU A 304 13.96 8.04 -0.70
C LEU A 304 15.19 8.54 0.09
N LEU A 305 15.11 8.51 1.42
CA LEU A 305 16.19 8.92 2.30
C LEU A 305 16.85 7.72 2.95
N THR A 306 18.17 7.70 2.99
CA THR A 306 18.94 6.69 3.70
C THR A 306 19.32 7.19 5.07
N VAL A 307 18.95 6.43 6.10
CA VAL A 307 19.40 6.57 7.48
C VAL A 307 20.59 5.64 7.69
N GLU A 308 21.73 6.19 8.04
CA GLU A 308 23.01 5.48 8.18
C GLU A 308 23.43 5.38 9.64
N LEU A 309 24.04 4.24 9.99
CA LEU A 309 24.65 3.94 11.28
C LEU A 309 26.17 3.84 11.13
N SER A 310 26.92 4.59 11.93
CA SER A 310 28.38 4.71 11.79
C SER A 310 29.15 3.40 11.98
N THR A 311 28.60 2.49 12.79
CA THR A 311 29.26 1.28 13.29
C THR A 311 28.18 0.21 13.52
N PRO A 312 28.43 -1.09 13.25
CA PRO A 312 27.44 -2.14 13.52
C PRO A 312 27.12 -2.25 15.02
N VAL A 313 25.89 -2.69 15.33
CA VAL A 313 25.40 -2.96 16.69
C VAL A 313 25.00 -4.44 16.76
N GLU A 314 25.37 -5.13 17.84
CA GLU A 314 25.16 -6.57 18.00
C GLU A 314 23.66 -6.92 18.15
N THR A 315 22.89 -6.09 18.85
CA THR A 315 21.47 -6.31 19.10
C THR A 315 20.58 -5.45 18.20
N ALA A 316 19.37 -5.93 17.92
CA ALA A 316 18.39 -5.15 17.18
C ALA A 316 17.88 -3.97 18.03
N PHE A 317 17.74 -2.81 17.38
CA PHE A 317 17.25 -1.58 18.00
C PHE A 317 16.27 -0.85 17.08
N THR A 318 15.53 0.12 17.63
CA THR A 318 14.61 0.93 16.85
C THR A 318 14.86 2.43 16.98
N VAL A 319 14.53 3.18 15.93
CA VAL A 319 14.48 4.64 15.92
C VAL A 319 13.20 5.08 15.22
N ASP A 320 12.45 5.99 15.83
CA ASP A 320 11.22 6.52 15.26
C ASP A 320 11.54 7.68 14.31
N TYR A 321 10.67 7.88 13.32
CA TYR A 321 10.75 9.02 12.42
C TYR A 321 9.38 9.62 12.13
N ALA A 322 9.36 10.91 11.83
CA ALA A 322 8.18 11.62 11.37
C ALA A 322 8.56 12.77 10.45
N THR A 323 7.74 12.97 9.41
CA THR A 323 7.78 14.16 8.56
C THR A 323 7.25 15.39 9.30
N ALA A 324 7.70 16.57 8.91
CA ALA A 324 7.16 17.85 9.36
C ALA A 324 7.20 18.87 8.21
N GLU A 325 6.10 19.58 8.00
CA GLU A 325 5.94 20.61 6.98
C GLU A 325 6.95 21.76 7.16
N GLN A 326 7.37 22.36 6.04
CA GLN A 326 7.98 23.70 6.04
C GLN A 326 7.31 24.60 5.00
N SER A 327 7.90 24.75 3.81
CA SER A 327 7.22 25.41 2.71
C SER A 327 6.33 24.42 1.97
N ALA A 328 6.79 23.17 1.83
CA ALA A 328 5.98 22.04 1.40
C ALA A 328 5.01 21.63 2.52
N LEU A 329 3.77 21.40 2.13
CA LEU A 329 2.58 21.10 2.91
C LEU A 329 2.10 19.67 2.66
N ASP A 330 1.52 19.08 3.70
CA ASP A 330 0.93 17.74 3.62
C ASP A 330 -0.25 17.74 2.64
N THR A 331 -0.37 16.67 1.86
CA THR A 331 -1.36 16.41 0.81
C THR A 331 -1.32 17.31 -0.42
N LEU A 332 -0.57 18.41 -0.38
CA LEU A 332 -0.35 19.28 -1.54
C LEU A 332 0.94 18.88 -2.27
N ASP A 333 2.05 18.70 -1.53
CA ASP A 333 3.37 18.50 -2.14
C ASP A 333 3.98 17.15 -1.71
N PHE A 334 3.60 16.64 -0.54
CA PHE A 334 3.98 15.30 -0.08
C PHE A 334 2.91 14.69 0.84
N ILE A 335 2.97 13.37 1.05
CA ILE A 335 2.10 12.68 2.00
C ILE A 335 2.83 12.48 3.33
N ALA A 336 2.33 13.12 4.40
CA ALA A 336 2.94 13.05 5.71
C ALA A 336 3.03 11.59 6.19
N THR A 337 4.27 11.17 6.44
CA THR A 337 4.61 9.81 6.86
C THR A 337 5.32 9.84 8.21
N SER A 338 5.03 8.84 9.05
CA SER A 338 5.73 8.56 10.29
C SER A 338 5.82 7.05 10.51
N GLY A 339 6.85 6.60 11.23
CA GLY A 339 7.00 5.18 11.52
C GLY A 339 8.20 4.88 12.40
N THR A 340 8.52 3.61 12.52
CA THR A 340 9.66 3.10 13.28
C THR A 340 10.58 2.33 12.35
N LEU A 341 11.86 2.71 12.32
CA LEU A 341 12.90 1.93 11.67
C LEU A 341 13.45 0.91 12.67
N THR A 342 13.44 -0.37 12.30
CA THR A 342 14.06 -1.45 13.07
C THR A 342 15.36 -1.88 12.40
N PHE A 343 16.49 -1.60 13.02
CA PHE A 343 17.79 -2.10 12.58
C PHE A 343 17.99 -3.50 13.16
N ASP A 344 18.16 -4.49 12.29
CA ASP A 344 18.52 -5.84 12.72
C ASP A 344 19.99 -5.91 13.16
N SER A 345 20.37 -6.96 13.88
CA SER A 345 21.76 -7.20 14.31
C SER A 345 22.74 -7.03 13.14
N GLY A 346 23.73 -6.14 13.32
CA GLY A 346 24.77 -5.82 12.34
C GLY A 346 24.31 -4.99 11.14
N GLU A 347 23.05 -4.58 11.05
CA GLU A 347 22.55 -3.73 9.96
C GLU A 347 22.98 -2.27 10.15
N GLN A 348 23.45 -1.61 9.08
CA GLN A 348 24.02 -0.26 9.15
C GLN A 348 23.25 0.79 8.36
N SER A 349 22.19 0.42 7.64
CA SER A 349 21.40 1.38 6.88
C SER A 349 19.95 0.96 6.75
N LYS A 350 19.04 1.91 6.85
CA LYS A 350 17.62 1.77 6.50
C LYS A 350 17.20 2.91 5.59
N THR A 351 16.09 2.74 4.90
CA THR A 351 15.52 3.79 4.05
C THR A 351 14.15 4.21 4.54
N ILE A 352 13.88 5.51 4.47
CA ILE A 352 12.55 6.11 4.62
C ILE A 352 12.07 6.50 3.22
N ALA A 353 10.86 6.11 2.86
CA ALA A 353 10.21 6.51 1.62
C ALA A 353 9.04 7.43 1.97
N VAL A 354 9.01 8.62 1.37
CA VAL A 354 7.91 9.58 1.51
C VAL A 354 7.34 9.84 0.11
N SER A 355 6.05 9.60 -0.08
CA SER A 355 5.37 9.86 -1.35
C SER A 355 5.29 11.36 -1.62
N LEU A 356 5.63 11.75 -2.84
CA LEU A 356 5.48 13.12 -3.35
C LEU A 356 4.16 13.22 -4.11
N VAL A 357 3.58 14.41 -4.12
CA VAL A 357 2.42 14.74 -4.95
C VAL A 357 2.95 15.55 -6.12
N ASN A 358 2.59 15.16 -7.34
CA ASN A 358 2.98 15.86 -8.56
C ASN A 358 1.80 16.62 -9.12
N THR A 359 1.98 17.91 -9.37
CA THR A 359 0.99 18.79 -9.99
C THR A 359 1.49 19.30 -11.35
N ASP A 360 0.68 20.12 -12.02
CA ASP A 360 1.09 20.90 -13.21
C ASP A 360 1.19 22.41 -12.85
N LEU A 361 1.31 22.73 -11.55
CA LEU A 361 1.31 24.10 -11.04
C LEU A 361 2.75 24.59 -10.98
N VAL A 362 3.10 25.61 -11.77
CA VAL A 362 4.42 26.22 -11.68
C VAL A 362 4.56 26.98 -10.37
N GLU A 363 5.47 26.53 -9.53
CA GLU A 363 5.71 27.02 -8.18
C GLU A 363 7.20 27.18 -7.84
N SER A 364 7.57 27.20 -6.56
CA SER A 364 8.98 27.26 -6.15
C SER A 364 9.42 25.89 -5.75
N ASP A 365 10.73 25.63 -5.82
CA ASP A 365 11.28 24.55 -5.01
C ASP A 365 10.90 24.73 -3.53
N GLU A 366 10.27 23.70 -3.00
CA GLU A 366 9.75 23.65 -1.64
C GLU A 366 10.57 22.71 -0.75
N THR A 367 10.29 22.72 0.55
CA THR A 367 11.03 21.90 1.52
C THR A 367 10.11 21.35 2.60
N PHE A 368 10.40 20.14 3.07
CA PHE A 368 9.87 19.56 4.31
C PHE A 368 11.01 18.87 5.08
N LEU A 369 10.74 18.49 6.34
CA LEU A 369 11.70 17.84 7.22
C LEU A 369 11.35 16.38 7.47
N ILE A 370 12.38 15.55 7.71
CA ILE A 370 12.25 14.26 8.37
C ILE A 370 13.06 14.31 9.66
N ASN A 371 12.40 14.02 10.78
CA ASN A 371 13.00 14.00 12.11
C ASN A 371 13.12 12.57 12.62
N LEU A 372 14.29 12.20 13.15
CA LEU A 372 14.55 10.95 13.86
C LEU A 372 14.48 11.19 15.37
N PHE A 373 13.83 10.30 16.12
CA PHE A 373 13.67 10.44 17.56
C PHE A 373 13.45 9.09 18.26
N ASP A 374 13.37 9.11 19.59
CA ASP A 374 13.01 7.96 20.44
C ASP A 374 13.78 6.65 20.17
N ILE A 375 15.12 6.71 20.13
CA ILE A 375 15.97 5.51 20.05
C ILE A 375 15.65 4.53 21.20
N GLN A 376 15.37 3.26 20.86
CA GLN A 376 15.23 2.15 21.81
C GLN A 376 16.36 1.12 21.58
N ALA A 377 17.46 1.26 22.33
CA ALA A 377 18.74 0.58 22.05
C ALA A 377 19.12 -0.61 22.96
N ASN A 378 18.23 -1.08 23.84
CA ASN A 378 18.46 -2.27 24.69
C ASN A 378 19.88 -2.34 25.33
N GLU A 379 20.34 -1.24 25.93
CA GLU A 379 21.66 -1.07 26.58
C GLU A 379 22.86 -0.75 25.66
N ALA A 380 22.72 -0.88 24.33
CA ALA A 380 23.75 -0.42 23.38
C ALA A 380 23.91 1.11 23.41
N ASP A 381 25.14 1.61 23.31
CA ASP A 381 25.43 3.05 23.26
C ASP A 381 25.23 3.61 21.84
N ILE A 382 24.02 4.13 21.58
CA ILE A 382 23.63 4.70 20.29
C ILE A 382 23.18 6.15 20.47
N THR A 383 23.69 7.04 19.62
CA THR A 383 23.36 8.47 19.63
C THR A 383 22.83 8.97 18.28
N LEU A 384 22.15 10.12 18.26
CA LEU A 384 21.79 10.82 17.03
C LEU A 384 22.89 11.84 16.71
N ALA A 385 23.67 11.61 15.65
CA ALA A 385 24.65 12.58 15.16
C ALA A 385 24.00 13.65 14.27
N ASN A 386 23.05 13.23 13.43
CA ASN A 386 22.14 14.13 12.72
C ASN A 386 20.73 13.54 12.77
N ASP A 387 19.84 14.19 13.53
CA ASP A 387 18.46 13.75 13.76
C ASP A 387 17.48 14.36 12.77
N GLN A 388 17.92 15.19 11.83
CA GLN A 388 17.05 15.90 10.91
C GLN A 388 17.62 15.92 9.49
N ALA A 389 16.76 15.66 8.50
CA ALA A 389 17.05 15.89 7.09
C ALA A 389 16.03 16.84 6.49
N VAL A 390 16.51 17.74 5.63
CA VAL A 390 15.70 18.58 4.75
C VAL A 390 15.53 17.86 3.41
N VAL A 391 14.29 17.68 3.00
CA VAL A 391 13.96 17.24 1.64
C VAL A 391 13.57 18.50 0.86
N ARG A 392 14.29 18.78 -0.23
CA ARG A 392 13.92 19.83 -1.19
C ARG A 392 13.18 19.18 -2.36
N ILE A 393 11.95 19.59 -2.58
CA ILE A 393 11.17 19.26 -3.77
C ILE A 393 11.53 20.31 -4.82
N GLN A 394 11.96 19.90 -5.99
CA GLN A 394 12.27 20.78 -7.12
C GLN A 394 11.08 20.74 -8.06
N ASP A 395 10.45 21.89 -8.24
CA ASP A 395 9.40 22.08 -9.24
C ASP A 395 10.00 21.81 -10.63
N ASP A 396 9.33 20.97 -11.42
CA ASP A 396 9.72 20.63 -12.78
C ASP A 396 8.74 21.14 -13.84
N ASP A 397 7.76 21.95 -13.44
CA ASP A 397 6.78 22.56 -14.32
C ASP A 397 7.26 23.86 -14.97
N GLN A 398 6.71 24.15 -16.16
CA GLN A 398 6.95 25.39 -16.88
C GLN A 398 5.66 25.88 -17.53
N ALA A 399 5.43 27.20 -17.49
CA ALA A 399 4.35 27.84 -18.22
C ALA A 399 4.87 28.64 -19.43
N GLN A 400 4.07 28.75 -20.47
CA GLN A 400 4.35 29.48 -21.69
C GLN A 400 3.21 30.46 -22.02
N ILE A 401 3.61 31.68 -22.40
CA ILE A 401 2.69 32.73 -22.86
C ILE A 401 2.62 32.72 -24.39
N SER A 402 1.42 32.81 -24.94
CA SER A 402 1.17 32.98 -26.38
C SER A 402 0.10 34.04 -26.64
N ILE A 403 0.07 34.60 -27.85
CA ILE A 403 -0.91 35.60 -28.28
C ILE A 403 -1.43 35.25 -29.67
N ASP A 404 -2.76 35.35 -29.87
CA ASP A 404 -3.39 34.92 -31.12
C ASP A 404 -3.42 35.99 -32.21
N ASP A 405 -3.13 35.60 -33.45
CA ASP A 405 -3.49 36.35 -34.65
C ASP A 405 -5.02 36.40 -34.79
N ILE A 406 -5.57 37.59 -35.04
CA ILE A 406 -7.01 37.72 -35.30
C ILE A 406 -7.29 38.59 -36.53
N THR A 407 -8.47 38.36 -37.10
CA THR A 407 -9.01 39.19 -38.19
C THR A 407 -10.28 39.87 -37.73
N VAL A 408 -10.40 41.17 -37.98
CA VAL A 408 -11.53 42.00 -37.57
C VAL A 408 -12.01 42.85 -38.75
N VAL A 409 -13.30 43.12 -38.82
CA VAL A 409 -13.86 44.06 -39.80
C VAL A 409 -13.71 45.50 -39.30
N GLU A 410 -13.47 46.46 -40.20
CA GLU A 410 -13.23 47.88 -39.87
C GLU A 410 -14.33 48.52 -39.00
N ASN A 411 -15.57 48.02 -39.10
CA ASN A 411 -16.72 48.53 -38.35
C ASN A 411 -16.96 47.82 -37.00
N ALA A 412 -16.09 46.90 -36.58
CA ALA A 412 -16.20 46.21 -35.29
C ALA A 412 -16.01 47.14 -34.08
N GLY A 413 -15.37 48.30 -34.29
CA GLY A 413 -15.08 49.30 -33.25
C GLY A 413 -13.91 48.93 -32.33
N THR A 414 -13.72 47.64 -32.00
CA THR A 414 -12.57 47.15 -31.23
C THR A 414 -12.14 45.76 -31.70
N ALA A 415 -10.83 45.52 -31.69
CA ALA A 415 -10.22 44.20 -31.74
C ALA A 415 -9.93 43.73 -30.30
N VAL A 416 -10.36 42.52 -29.94
CA VAL A 416 -10.08 41.90 -28.64
C VAL A 416 -9.19 40.70 -28.90
N ILE A 417 -7.94 40.78 -28.46
CA ILE A 417 -6.90 39.78 -28.67
C ILE A 417 -6.71 39.01 -27.37
N THR A 418 -6.75 37.68 -27.43
CA THR A 418 -6.49 36.82 -26.27
C THR A 418 -4.99 36.55 -26.17
N VAL A 419 -4.47 36.71 -24.95
CA VAL A 419 -3.15 36.23 -24.54
C VAL A 419 -3.37 35.08 -23.59
N SER A 420 -2.77 33.93 -23.87
CA SER A 420 -2.99 32.69 -23.14
C SER A 420 -1.74 32.31 -22.34
N LEU A 421 -1.97 31.64 -21.21
CA LEU A 421 -0.97 30.99 -20.38
C LEU A 421 -1.38 29.51 -20.31
N ASP A 422 -0.50 28.60 -20.72
CA ASP A 422 -0.83 27.18 -20.90
C ASP A 422 -0.85 26.35 -19.60
N ALA A 423 -0.18 26.82 -18.55
CA ALA A 423 -0.16 26.21 -17.22
C ALA A 423 -0.40 27.27 -16.13
N SER A 424 -0.97 26.85 -15.00
CA SER A 424 -1.20 27.75 -13.87
C SER A 424 0.12 28.07 -13.17
N VAL A 425 0.23 29.29 -12.63
CA VAL A 425 1.39 29.74 -11.84
C VAL A 425 0.88 30.20 -10.47
N ASP A 426 1.55 29.80 -9.38
CA ASP A 426 1.15 30.09 -7.99
C ASP A 426 1.18 31.59 -7.61
N THR A 427 1.84 32.40 -8.43
CA THR A 427 2.13 33.81 -8.24
C THR A 427 1.77 34.60 -9.48
N ALA A 428 1.53 35.91 -9.32
CA ALA A 428 1.13 36.74 -10.45
C ALA A 428 2.27 36.88 -11.47
N VAL A 429 1.95 36.64 -12.74
CA VAL A 429 2.84 36.83 -13.89
C VAL A 429 2.41 38.09 -14.64
N SER A 430 3.35 38.95 -14.98
CA SER A 430 3.05 40.13 -15.81
C SER A 430 3.92 40.19 -17.05
N ILE A 431 3.36 40.71 -18.15
CA ILE A 431 4.05 40.88 -19.42
C ILE A 431 3.67 42.22 -20.04
N ASP A 432 4.65 42.95 -20.56
CA ASP A 432 4.39 44.22 -21.24
C ASP A 432 3.97 43.96 -22.70
N PHE A 433 3.07 44.78 -23.23
CA PHE A 433 2.67 44.71 -24.64
C PHE A 433 2.66 46.10 -25.28
N SER A 434 2.91 46.14 -26.58
CA SER A 434 2.76 47.35 -27.38
C SER A 434 2.32 47.06 -28.81
N THR A 435 1.52 47.95 -29.40
CA THR A 435 1.13 47.87 -30.81
C THR A 435 2.15 48.56 -31.71
N SER A 436 2.43 48.00 -32.88
CA SER A 436 3.28 48.59 -33.92
C SER A 436 2.62 48.56 -35.31
N ASP A 437 2.82 49.63 -36.09
CA ASP A 437 2.23 49.76 -37.44
C ASP A 437 2.86 48.72 -38.40
N ARG A 438 2.04 48.17 -39.32
CA ARG A 438 2.52 47.40 -40.47
C ARG A 438 2.03 48.01 -41.78
N THR A 439 0.89 47.53 -42.30
CA THR A 439 0.23 48.12 -43.48
C THR A 439 -0.86 49.10 -43.09
N SER A 440 -1.49 48.89 -41.94
CA SER A 440 -2.33 49.88 -41.25
C SER A 440 -1.46 50.82 -40.39
N ASN A 441 -1.96 52.03 -40.14
CA ASN A 441 -1.28 53.11 -39.43
C ASN A 441 -2.18 53.71 -38.35
N HIS A 442 -1.64 53.88 -37.14
CA HIS A 442 -2.27 54.72 -36.13
C HIS A 442 -2.06 56.23 -36.43
N PRO A 443 -3.08 57.10 -36.31
CA PRO A 443 -4.43 56.85 -35.79
C PRO A 443 -5.50 56.63 -36.87
N ASP A 444 -5.12 56.44 -38.12
CA ASP A 444 -6.07 56.43 -39.24
C ASP A 444 -6.89 55.11 -39.26
N ASP A 445 -6.26 53.98 -38.91
CA ASP A 445 -6.87 52.64 -39.01
C ASP A 445 -7.12 51.99 -37.64
N TYR A 446 -6.29 52.29 -36.64
CA TYR A 446 -6.43 51.81 -35.26
C TYR A 446 -5.87 52.80 -34.23
N LEU A 447 -6.25 52.66 -32.96
CA LEU A 447 -5.67 53.43 -31.85
C LEU A 447 -4.57 52.66 -31.13
N ALA A 448 -3.32 53.10 -31.30
CA ALA A 448 -2.16 52.47 -30.68
C ALA A 448 -2.29 52.43 -29.15
N VAL A 449 -1.98 51.26 -28.58
CA VAL A 449 -2.04 50.98 -27.15
C VAL A 449 -0.79 50.24 -26.71
N SER A 450 -0.37 50.51 -25.48
CA SER A 450 0.70 49.80 -24.80
C SER A 450 0.34 49.70 -23.32
N GLY A 451 0.75 48.63 -22.65
CA GLY A 451 0.46 48.42 -21.24
C GLY A 451 1.15 47.19 -20.69
N THR A 452 0.73 46.79 -19.50
CA THR A 452 1.17 45.55 -18.85
C THR A 452 -0.08 44.70 -18.63
N LEU A 453 -0.02 43.45 -19.06
CA LEU A 453 -1.01 42.42 -18.81
C LEU A 453 -0.58 41.63 -17.57
N THR A 454 -1.50 41.33 -16.66
CA THR A 454 -1.19 40.57 -15.44
C THR A 454 -2.12 39.37 -15.35
N PHE A 455 -1.54 38.18 -15.31
CA PHE A 455 -2.20 36.94 -14.92
C PHE A 455 -2.09 36.81 -13.40
N ASN A 456 -3.20 36.81 -12.69
CA ASN A 456 -3.21 36.46 -11.26
C ASN A 456 -3.13 34.93 -11.13
N PRO A 457 -2.78 34.39 -9.94
CA PRO A 457 -2.76 32.94 -9.74
C PRO A 457 -4.08 32.27 -10.18
N GLY A 458 -3.97 31.28 -11.07
CA GLY A 458 -5.10 30.58 -11.69
C GLY A 458 -5.69 31.21 -12.97
N ASP A 459 -5.28 32.42 -13.37
CA ASP A 459 -5.69 33.01 -14.64
C ASP A 459 -4.91 32.34 -15.80
N LEU A 460 -5.61 31.71 -16.74
CA LEU A 460 -5.02 31.09 -17.94
C LEU A 460 -5.19 31.94 -19.21
N SER A 461 -5.96 33.02 -19.15
CA SER A 461 -6.14 33.94 -20.28
C SER A 461 -6.38 35.36 -19.81
N GLN A 462 -5.90 36.31 -20.61
CA GLN A 462 -6.12 37.73 -20.45
C GLN A 462 -6.35 38.35 -21.84
N THR A 463 -6.94 39.55 -21.90
CA THR A 463 -7.27 40.17 -23.19
C THR A 463 -6.66 41.56 -23.36
N ILE A 464 -6.20 41.84 -24.57
CA ILE A 464 -5.78 43.17 -25.02
C ILE A 464 -6.89 43.72 -25.91
N THR A 465 -7.38 44.92 -25.62
CA THR A 465 -8.39 45.59 -26.46
C THR A 465 -7.75 46.77 -27.21
N VAL A 466 -7.86 46.76 -28.53
CA VAL A 466 -7.38 47.83 -29.42
C VAL A 466 -8.59 48.42 -30.15
N ALA A 467 -8.75 49.75 -30.15
CA ALA A 467 -9.86 50.37 -30.90
C ALA A 467 -9.54 50.41 -32.40
N ILE A 468 -10.51 50.02 -33.23
CA ILE A 468 -10.43 50.04 -34.69
C ILE A 468 -11.19 51.27 -35.21
N VAL A 469 -10.58 51.97 -36.17
CA VAL A 469 -11.13 53.20 -36.73
C VAL A 469 -11.81 52.86 -38.06
N ASN A 470 -13.13 53.07 -38.13
CA ASN A 470 -13.91 52.82 -39.34
C ASN A 470 -13.81 53.99 -40.32
N SER A 471 -13.60 53.67 -41.59
CA SER A 471 -13.48 54.61 -42.71
C SER A 471 -14.68 54.44 -43.66
N ASP A 472 -14.93 55.44 -44.52
CA ASP A 472 -15.95 55.35 -45.59
C ASP A 472 -15.27 55.06 -46.96
N HIS A 473 -13.95 54.85 -46.97
CA HIS A 473 -13.18 54.56 -48.17
C HIS A 473 -12.98 53.06 -48.29
N PHE A 474 -13.18 52.52 -49.49
CA PHE A 474 -12.79 51.15 -49.78
C PHE A 474 -11.28 51.01 -49.64
N GLU A 475 -10.85 50.27 -48.63
CA GLU A 475 -9.46 49.94 -48.33
C GLU A 475 -9.18 48.46 -48.66
N ILE A 476 -7.92 48.12 -48.92
CA ILE A 476 -7.53 46.70 -49.00
C ILE A 476 -7.35 46.18 -47.57
N ASN A 477 -7.30 44.86 -47.36
CA ASN A 477 -6.98 44.34 -46.03
C ASN A 477 -5.64 44.89 -45.54
N GLU A 478 -5.64 45.44 -44.34
CA GLU A 478 -4.49 46.05 -43.70
C GLU A 478 -4.17 45.36 -42.37
N THR A 479 -2.97 45.55 -41.84
CA THR A 479 -2.49 44.83 -40.65
C THR A 479 -1.74 45.75 -39.71
N PHE A 480 -1.81 45.49 -38.41
CA PHE A 480 -0.87 45.97 -37.39
C PHE A 480 -0.39 44.78 -36.55
N GLN A 481 0.59 44.99 -35.70
CA GLN A 481 1.19 43.96 -34.87
C GLN A 481 1.10 44.32 -33.38
N ILE A 482 0.96 43.32 -32.51
CA ILE A 482 1.13 43.43 -31.07
C ILE A 482 2.38 42.63 -30.70
N ASP A 483 3.31 43.26 -30.01
CA ASP A 483 4.54 42.67 -29.50
C ASP A 483 4.43 42.47 -27.98
N LEU A 484 4.72 41.26 -27.50
CA LEU A 484 4.86 40.93 -26.08
C LEU A 484 6.34 41.01 -25.67
N GLU A 485 6.62 41.70 -24.56
CA GLU A 485 7.99 41.86 -24.07
C GLU A 485 8.06 41.90 -22.54
N ASN A 486 9.28 41.77 -22.01
CA ASN A 486 9.58 41.99 -20.58
C ASN A 486 8.67 41.17 -19.63
N ILE A 487 8.71 39.84 -19.72
CA ILE A 487 8.11 38.97 -18.70
C ILE A 487 8.65 39.35 -17.32
N GLN A 488 7.74 39.46 -16.35
CA GLN A 488 8.00 39.74 -14.95
C GLN A 488 7.40 38.61 -14.10
N THR A 489 8.26 37.74 -13.56
CA THR A 489 7.89 36.68 -12.60
C THR A 489 8.75 36.73 -11.34
N THR A 490 8.26 36.12 -10.26
CA THR A 490 9.01 35.94 -9.01
C THR A 490 9.79 34.63 -8.99
N ALA A 491 10.67 34.44 -9.98
CA ALA A 491 11.52 33.25 -10.13
C ALA A 491 10.76 31.94 -10.44
N ARG A 492 9.61 32.04 -11.12
CA ARG A 492 8.89 30.92 -11.75
C ARG A 492 9.39 30.70 -13.16
N ASP A 493 9.41 29.45 -13.60
CA ASP A 493 9.79 29.11 -14.97
C ASP A 493 8.63 29.43 -15.93
N VAL A 494 8.63 30.68 -16.43
CA VAL A 494 7.65 31.15 -17.40
C VAL A 494 8.36 31.72 -18.61
N THR A 495 7.96 31.25 -19.79
CA THR A 495 8.57 31.61 -21.07
C THR A 495 7.54 32.17 -22.06
N ILE A 496 7.99 32.72 -23.19
CA ILE A 496 7.11 33.14 -24.29
C ILE A 496 7.21 32.10 -25.40
N ALA A 497 6.11 31.45 -25.75
CA ALA A 497 6.01 30.57 -26.91
C ALA A 497 5.78 31.37 -28.20
N ASP A 498 4.93 32.40 -28.13
CA ASP A 498 4.68 33.34 -29.22
C ASP A 498 4.64 34.78 -28.70
N ASP A 499 5.56 35.61 -29.21
CA ASP A 499 5.73 37.00 -28.78
C ASP A 499 5.01 38.00 -29.68
N GLN A 500 4.34 37.57 -30.76
CA GLN A 500 3.79 38.47 -31.76
C GLN A 500 2.42 38.03 -32.27
N ALA A 501 1.45 38.93 -32.25
CA ALA A 501 0.18 38.76 -32.96
C ALA A 501 0.02 39.78 -34.09
N VAL A 502 -0.38 39.31 -35.25
CA VAL A 502 -0.74 40.08 -36.43
C VAL A 502 -2.25 40.23 -36.50
N ILE A 503 -2.71 41.47 -36.43
CA ILE A 503 -4.12 41.81 -36.47
C ILE A 503 -4.46 42.30 -37.87
N THR A 504 -5.39 41.62 -38.54
CA THR A 504 -5.84 41.98 -39.89
C THR A 504 -7.17 42.73 -39.83
N ILE A 505 -7.20 43.95 -40.36
CA ILE A 505 -8.40 44.77 -40.54
C ILE A 505 -8.92 44.55 -41.97
N GLN A 506 -10.17 44.10 -42.08
CA GLN A 506 -10.86 43.91 -43.36
C GLN A 506 -11.85 45.05 -43.62
N ASP A 507 -11.78 45.61 -44.82
CA ASP A 507 -12.73 46.61 -45.34
C ASP A 507 -14.11 45.99 -45.61
N LYS A 508 -15.16 46.81 -45.59
CA LYS A 508 -16.53 46.36 -45.84
C LYS A 508 -16.73 45.90 -47.30
N VAL A 509 -16.82 44.59 -47.51
CA VAL A 509 -17.07 43.99 -48.84
C VAL A 509 -18.48 44.30 -49.40
N ILE A 510 -18.46 44.75 -50.66
CA ILE A 510 -19.47 44.93 -51.73
C ILE A 510 -20.70 44.00 -51.77
N THR A 511 -21.82 44.53 -52.32
CA THR A 511 -23.10 43.87 -52.61
C THR A 511 -22.98 42.40 -53.03
N ALA A 512 -23.59 41.51 -52.27
CA ALA A 512 -23.75 40.10 -52.60
C ALA A 512 -25.16 39.81 -53.12
N GLY A 513 -25.28 38.79 -53.96
CA GLY A 513 -26.56 38.22 -54.39
C GLY A 513 -26.53 36.72 -54.17
N GLU A 514 -27.64 36.15 -53.74
CA GLU A 514 -27.82 34.73 -53.54
C GLU A 514 -28.70 34.16 -54.65
N ILE A 515 -28.26 33.07 -55.27
CA ILE A 515 -29.13 32.24 -56.11
C ILE A 515 -29.60 31.06 -55.27
N HIS A 516 -30.91 30.98 -55.06
CA HIS A 516 -31.54 29.87 -54.37
C HIS A 516 -32.15 28.89 -55.36
N PHE A 517 -31.95 27.61 -55.08
CA PHE A 517 -32.66 26.54 -55.73
C PHE A 517 -33.80 26.02 -54.85
N ARG A 518 -34.98 25.85 -55.45
CA ARG A 518 -36.12 25.23 -54.78
C ARG A 518 -36.77 24.21 -55.68
N VAL A 519 -36.93 22.99 -55.18
CA VAL A 519 -37.75 21.98 -55.84
C VAL A 519 -39.18 22.11 -55.34
N VAL A 520 -40.15 22.15 -56.24
CA VAL A 520 -41.58 22.31 -55.91
C VAL A 520 -42.44 21.37 -56.73
N ASN A 521 -43.45 20.76 -56.12
CA ASN A 521 -44.37 19.86 -56.82
C ASN A 521 -45.32 20.59 -57.78
N GLN A 522 -45.57 21.88 -57.53
CA GLN A 522 -46.36 22.76 -58.40
C GLN A 522 -45.63 24.09 -58.57
N PRO A 523 -45.68 24.71 -59.76
CA PRO A 523 -44.97 25.96 -60.00
C PRO A 523 -45.43 27.07 -59.04
N THR A 524 -44.49 27.77 -58.41
CA THR A 524 -44.77 28.82 -57.43
C THR A 524 -45.51 29.98 -58.08
N SER A 525 -46.52 30.49 -57.38
CA SER A 525 -47.26 31.68 -57.81
C SER A 525 -46.47 32.94 -57.46
N THR A 526 -46.11 33.72 -58.48
CA THR A 526 -45.39 34.99 -58.32
C THR A 526 -46.30 36.20 -58.55
N SER A 527 -45.83 37.38 -58.15
CA SER A 527 -46.44 38.66 -58.56
C SER A 527 -46.33 38.88 -60.08
N LEU A 528 -47.00 39.91 -60.61
CA LEU A 528 -46.94 40.27 -62.04
C LEU A 528 -45.52 40.62 -62.55
N THR A 529 -44.57 40.82 -61.64
CA THR A 529 -43.17 41.12 -61.93
C THR A 529 -42.25 39.92 -61.67
N GLY A 530 -42.77 38.79 -61.16
CA GLY A 530 -41.98 37.59 -60.86
C GLY A 530 -41.43 37.53 -59.43
N GLU A 531 -41.75 38.49 -58.57
CA GLU A 531 -41.29 38.56 -57.17
C GLU A 531 -42.23 37.80 -56.22
N ALA A 532 -41.69 37.31 -55.11
CA ALA A 532 -42.42 36.68 -54.01
C ALA A 532 -41.96 37.23 -52.65
N ASP A 533 -42.86 37.28 -51.65
CA ASP A 533 -42.55 37.81 -50.30
C ASP A 533 -41.51 36.95 -49.56
N THR A 534 -41.50 35.64 -49.83
CA THR A 534 -40.56 34.67 -49.28
C THR A 534 -40.25 33.61 -50.35
N LEU A 535 -39.08 32.99 -50.27
CA LEU A 535 -38.77 31.80 -51.08
C LEU A 535 -39.77 30.67 -50.80
N PRO A 536 -40.14 29.86 -51.80
CA PRO A 536 -40.97 28.68 -51.57
C PRO A 536 -40.23 27.65 -50.71
N GLU A 537 -40.99 26.84 -49.98
CA GLU A 537 -40.47 25.68 -49.27
C GLU A 537 -39.92 24.67 -50.28
N ASN A 538 -38.78 24.06 -49.95
CA ASN A 538 -38.13 23.12 -50.82
C ASN A 538 -38.64 21.69 -50.54
N GLU A 539 -39.11 21.02 -51.59
CA GLU A 539 -39.48 19.60 -51.55
C GLU A 539 -38.22 18.73 -51.50
N SER A 540 -37.99 18.05 -50.37
CA SER A 540 -36.86 17.14 -50.18
C SER A 540 -37.14 15.73 -50.69
N ILE A 541 -38.40 15.40 -50.97
CA ILE A 541 -38.86 14.04 -51.26
C ILE A 541 -39.68 14.03 -52.53
N ILE A 542 -39.20 13.30 -53.54
CA ILE A 542 -39.84 13.21 -54.85
C ILE A 542 -40.14 11.74 -55.13
N SER A 543 -41.37 11.45 -55.53
CA SER A 543 -41.72 10.12 -56.07
C SER A 543 -41.31 10.04 -57.54
N GLU A 544 -40.73 8.90 -57.93
CA GLU A 544 -40.26 8.65 -59.30
C GLU A 544 -41.32 8.82 -60.40
N TRP A 545 -42.61 8.81 -60.07
CA TRP A 545 -43.68 8.97 -61.07
C TRP A 545 -44.28 10.39 -61.06
N SER A 546 -43.76 11.29 -60.24
CA SER A 546 -44.27 12.64 -60.08
C SER A 546 -43.61 13.64 -61.04
N THR A 547 -44.41 14.61 -61.51
CA THR A 547 -43.91 15.81 -62.19
C THR A 547 -43.64 16.88 -61.16
N TYR A 548 -42.48 17.51 -61.22
CA TYR A 548 -42.08 18.59 -60.32
C TYR A 548 -41.31 19.68 -61.10
N TRP A 549 -41.01 20.79 -60.43
CA TRP A 549 -40.29 21.92 -60.99
C TRP A 549 -39.07 22.23 -60.15
N VAL A 550 -37.97 22.57 -60.83
CA VAL A 550 -36.79 23.17 -60.20
C VAL A 550 -36.82 24.66 -60.50
N GLU A 551 -37.02 25.48 -59.47
CA GLU A 551 -37.08 26.93 -59.58
C GLU A 551 -35.76 27.57 -59.14
N ILE A 552 -35.27 28.51 -59.96
CA ILE A 552 -34.06 29.30 -59.73
C ILE A 552 -34.50 30.70 -59.31
N TRP A 553 -34.22 31.06 -58.07
CA TRP A 553 -34.56 32.33 -57.47
C TRP A 553 -33.31 33.18 -57.26
N VAL A 554 -33.45 34.49 -57.38
CA VAL A 554 -32.38 35.45 -57.09
C VAL A 554 -32.84 36.34 -55.94
N GLU A 555 -32.06 36.40 -54.87
CA GLU A 555 -32.26 37.27 -53.73
C GLU A 555 -31.03 38.17 -53.58
N LEU A 556 -31.24 39.49 -53.46
CA LEU A 556 -30.14 40.44 -53.32
C LEU A 556 -29.96 40.79 -51.83
N THR A 557 -28.75 40.61 -51.31
CA THR A 557 -28.37 41.05 -49.96
C THR A 557 -27.66 42.40 -50.07
N SER A 558 -28.44 43.47 -50.29
CA SER A 558 -27.89 44.83 -50.44
C SER A 558 -28.72 45.92 -49.77
N GLN A 559 -28.06 47.05 -49.47
CA GLN A 559 -28.70 48.32 -49.08
C GLN A 559 -28.69 49.38 -50.22
N VAL A 560 -28.30 49.00 -51.45
CA VAL A 560 -28.51 49.87 -52.62
C VAL A 560 -29.82 49.48 -53.30
N ASP A 561 -30.70 50.47 -53.50
CA ASP A 561 -32.01 50.39 -54.17
C ASP A 561 -31.81 50.11 -55.70
N GLN A 562 -31.13 49.01 -56.05
CA GLN A 562 -30.84 48.59 -57.42
C GLN A 562 -31.27 47.14 -57.61
N GLY A 563 -32.11 46.89 -58.62
CA GLY A 563 -32.60 45.55 -58.94
C GLY A 563 -31.76 44.81 -59.98
N VAL A 564 -32.09 43.53 -60.16
CA VAL A 564 -31.53 42.61 -61.15
C VAL A 564 -31.81 43.10 -62.57
N TYR A 565 -30.80 43.08 -63.43
CA TYR A 565 -30.90 43.38 -64.86
C TYR A 565 -30.87 42.12 -65.73
N SER A 566 -29.91 41.23 -65.47
CA SER A 566 -29.76 39.97 -66.20
C SER A 566 -29.24 38.88 -65.27
N VAL A 567 -29.58 37.64 -65.62
CA VAL A 567 -29.12 36.45 -64.91
C VAL A 567 -28.75 35.40 -65.96
N SER A 568 -27.65 34.69 -65.73
CA SER A 568 -27.29 33.47 -66.45
C SER A 568 -27.00 32.33 -65.50
N ALA A 569 -27.34 31.10 -65.88
CA ALA A 569 -26.96 29.89 -65.16
C ALA A 569 -26.94 28.67 -66.11
N ASP A 570 -26.11 27.69 -65.78
CA ASP A 570 -26.19 26.33 -66.32
C ASP A 570 -26.62 25.38 -65.20
N PHE A 571 -27.44 24.39 -65.54
CA PHE A 571 -27.99 23.43 -64.60
C PHE A 571 -27.68 21.99 -65.03
N LYS A 572 -27.26 21.13 -64.10
CA LYS A 572 -27.09 19.69 -64.35
C LYS A 572 -28.01 18.86 -63.46
N TYR A 573 -28.37 17.68 -63.94
CA TYR A 573 -29.17 16.67 -63.25
C TYR A 573 -28.81 15.26 -63.73
N ASN A 574 -29.24 14.25 -62.97
CA ASN A 574 -29.04 12.85 -63.29
C ASN A 574 -30.17 12.27 -64.16
N THR A 575 -29.87 12.03 -65.44
CA THR A 575 -30.84 11.52 -66.43
C THR A 575 -31.20 10.06 -66.25
N ALA A 576 -30.53 9.35 -65.33
CA ALA A 576 -30.92 7.98 -64.99
C ALA A 576 -32.29 7.93 -64.29
N TYR A 577 -32.69 9.03 -63.62
CA TYR A 577 -33.83 9.05 -62.71
C TYR A 577 -34.92 10.04 -63.10
N THR A 578 -34.62 11.04 -63.92
CA THR A 578 -35.57 12.10 -64.28
C THR A 578 -35.21 12.76 -65.61
N SER A 579 -36.22 13.24 -66.34
CA SER A 579 -36.05 13.92 -67.62
C SER A 579 -36.54 15.39 -67.55
N ALA A 580 -35.74 16.33 -68.06
CA ALA A 580 -36.14 17.73 -68.17
C ALA A 580 -37.00 17.97 -69.41
N ALA A 581 -38.16 18.60 -69.25
CA ALA A 581 -39.16 18.75 -70.31
C ALA A 581 -39.25 20.16 -70.90
N GLU A 582 -39.23 21.20 -70.07
CA GLU A 582 -39.38 22.59 -70.52
C GLU A 582 -38.71 23.59 -69.56
N ILE A 583 -38.31 24.75 -70.10
CA ILE A 583 -37.80 25.91 -69.35
C ILE A 583 -38.84 27.02 -69.44
N GLU A 584 -39.21 27.59 -68.30
CA GLU A 584 -40.04 28.79 -68.21
C GLU A 584 -39.24 29.89 -67.50
N PHE A 585 -39.21 31.10 -68.06
CA PHE A 585 -38.58 32.25 -67.42
C PHE A 585 -39.59 32.97 -66.53
N GLY A 586 -39.12 33.55 -65.43
CA GLY A 586 -39.97 34.35 -64.55
C GLY A 586 -40.58 35.56 -65.27
N GLU A 587 -41.77 35.98 -64.82
CA GLU A 587 -42.58 37.03 -65.46
C GLU A 587 -41.83 38.36 -65.65
N GLY A 588 -40.84 38.64 -64.80
CA GLY A 588 -40.00 39.83 -64.88
C GLY A 588 -38.94 39.81 -66.00
N PHE A 589 -38.54 38.62 -66.49
CA PHE A 589 -37.42 38.43 -67.40
C PHE A 589 -37.89 38.22 -68.85
N THR A 590 -38.35 39.28 -69.53
CA THR A 590 -39.03 39.18 -70.83
C THR A 590 -38.12 39.37 -72.06
N GLN A 591 -36.85 39.74 -71.89
CA GLN A 591 -35.93 40.03 -72.99
C GLN A 591 -34.84 38.97 -73.10
N ASN A 592 -34.36 38.74 -74.33
CA ASN A 592 -33.20 37.89 -74.65
C ASN A 592 -33.20 36.50 -73.98
N GLN A 593 -34.38 35.92 -73.75
CA GLN A 593 -34.54 34.57 -73.20
C GLN A 593 -33.85 33.52 -74.08
N ALA A 594 -32.91 32.79 -73.50
CA ALA A 594 -32.19 31.69 -74.12
C ALA A 594 -32.00 30.56 -73.11
N GLY A 595 -32.02 29.31 -73.59
CA GLY A 595 -31.81 28.12 -72.77
C GLY A 595 -32.00 26.88 -73.63
N SER A 596 -31.24 25.82 -73.36
CA SER A 596 -31.34 24.57 -74.11
C SER A 596 -31.23 23.36 -73.18
N ILE A 597 -32.18 22.44 -73.31
CA ILE A 597 -32.19 21.17 -72.58
C ILE A 597 -31.46 20.12 -73.42
N ASN A 598 -30.46 19.46 -72.83
CA ASN A 598 -29.86 18.24 -73.37
C ASN A 598 -30.04 17.10 -72.38
N ASP A 599 -31.13 16.37 -72.57
CA ASP A 599 -31.55 15.26 -71.73
C ASP A 599 -30.69 14.00 -71.92
N LEU A 600 -29.87 13.91 -72.98
CA LEU A 600 -28.92 12.82 -73.12
C LEU A 600 -27.70 12.99 -72.19
N THR A 601 -27.38 14.22 -71.82
CA THR A 601 -26.20 14.55 -71.01
C THR A 601 -26.54 15.12 -69.63
N GLY A 602 -27.83 15.25 -69.30
CA GLY A 602 -28.28 15.73 -68.00
C GLY A 602 -27.93 17.18 -67.75
N SER A 603 -28.07 18.02 -68.77
CA SER A 603 -27.64 19.41 -68.69
C SER A 603 -28.63 20.36 -69.37
N VAL A 604 -29.03 21.40 -68.67
CA VAL A 604 -29.73 22.57 -69.20
C VAL A 604 -28.72 23.71 -69.24
N THR A 605 -28.33 24.11 -70.44
CA THR A 605 -27.22 25.06 -70.65
C THR A 605 -27.67 26.33 -71.34
N GLY A 606 -26.97 27.42 -71.02
CA GLY A 606 -27.19 28.75 -71.56
C GLY A 606 -28.51 29.35 -71.10
N ILE A 607 -28.99 29.04 -69.89
CA ILE A 607 -30.18 29.69 -69.33
C ILE A 607 -29.81 31.15 -69.09
N TYR A 608 -30.40 32.06 -69.85
CA TYR A 608 -30.11 33.49 -69.81
C TYR A 608 -31.38 34.28 -70.09
N ALA A 609 -31.61 35.35 -69.32
CA ALA A 609 -32.66 36.32 -69.64
C ALA A 609 -32.36 37.71 -69.04
N GLU A 610 -33.00 38.71 -69.63
CA GLU A 610 -32.89 40.13 -69.26
C GLU A 610 -34.25 40.71 -68.88
N THR A 611 -34.24 41.72 -68.01
CA THR A 611 -35.40 42.52 -67.67
C THR A 611 -35.28 43.99 -68.11
N THR A 612 -36.42 44.64 -68.31
CA THR A 612 -36.51 46.11 -68.47
C THR A 612 -37.19 46.77 -67.28
N ILE A 613 -37.53 45.99 -66.25
CA ILE A 613 -38.18 46.45 -65.02
C ILE A 613 -37.09 47.00 -64.10
N ASN A 614 -37.21 48.26 -63.72
CA ASN A 614 -36.29 48.87 -62.77
C ASN A 614 -36.58 48.34 -61.36
N HIS A 615 -35.53 48.11 -60.56
CA HIS A 615 -35.61 47.64 -59.16
C HIS A 615 -36.20 46.25 -58.97
N LEU A 616 -36.23 45.41 -60.02
CA LEU A 616 -36.71 44.04 -59.92
C LEU A 616 -35.85 43.23 -58.92
N GLY A 617 -36.49 42.65 -57.91
CA GLY A 617 -35.81 41.83 -56.90
C GLY A 617 -34.88 42.60 -55.96
N ALA A 618 -35.07 43.92 -55.83
CA ALA A 618 -34.25 44.76 -54.95
C ALA A 618 -34.52 44.49 -53.45
N ASP A 619 -35.78 44.24 -53.09
CA ASP A 619 -36.22 44.07 -51.69
C ASP A 619 -36.86 42.69 -51.44
N SER A 620 -36.91 41.81 -52.45
CA SER A 620 -37.60 40.52 -52.36
C SER A 620 -37.02 39.52 -53.36
N PRO A 621 -37.07 38.20 -53.09
CA PRO A 621 -36.69 37.18 -54.05
C PRO A 621 -37.48 37.27 -55.36
N VAL A 622 -36.78 37.14 -56.48
CA VAL A 622 -37.37 37.11 -57.82
C VAL A 622 -37.10 35.79 -58.52
N LEU A 623 -38.13 35.20 -59.13
CA LEU A 623 -38.00 33.99 -59.94
C LEU A 623 -37.27 34.34 -61.23
N PHE A 624 -36.11 33.74 -61.46
CA PHE A 624 -35.35 33.89 -62.71
C PHE A 624 -35.90 32.95 -63.78
N ALA A 625 -35.88 31.66 -63.50
CA ALA A 625 -36.37 30.63 -64.39
C ALA A 625 -36.74 29.38 -63.60
N ARG A 626 -37.54 28.50 -64.21
CA ARG A 626 -37.86 27.18 -63.69
C ARG A 626 -37.81 26.13 -64.79
N VAL A 627 -37.42 24.92 -64.43
CA VAL A 627 -37.34 23.78 -65.35
C VAL A 627 -38.31 22.70 -64.88
N ARG A 628 -39.21 22.23 -65.76
CA ARG A 628 -40.12 21.12 -65.44
C ARG A 628 -39.41 19.78 -65.62
N PHE A 629 -39.53 18.92 -64.63
CA PHE A 629 -39.09 17.53 -64.65
C PHE A 629 -40.28 16.59 -64.71
N SER A 630 -40.16 15.52 -65.50
CA SER A 630 -41.20 14.49 -65.61
C SER A 630 -40.54 13.14 -65.89
N PRO A 631 -41.14 12.03 -65.45
CA PRO A 631 -40.58 10.70 -65.70
C PRO A 631 -40.61 10.38 -67.19
N GLY A 632 -39.43 10.18 -67.78
CA GLY A 632 -39.22 9.65 -69.12
C GLY A 632 -39.42 8.13 -69.16
N SER A 633 -39.52 7.58 -70.37
CA SER A 633 -39.63 6.12 -70.57
C SER A 633 -38.31 5.35 -70.39
N GLU A 634 -37.20 6.07 -70.26
CA GLU A 634 -35.86 5.49 -70.05
C GLU A 634 -35.35 5.80 -68.63
N ASP A 635 -36.10 6.54 -67.82
CA ASP A 635 -35.76 6.88 -66.44
C ASP A 635 -36.15 5.71 -65.54
N GLN A 636 -35.27 5.25 -64.66
CA GLN A 636 -35.55 4.13 -63.77
C GLN A 636 -35.04 4.38 -62.34
N VAL A 637 -35.95 4.37 -61.37
CA VAL A 637 -35.65 4.41 -59.94
C VAL A 637 -36.09 3.08 -59.34
N SER A 638 -35.17 2.13 -59.24
CA SER A 638 -35.50 0.74 -58.92
C SER A 638 -35.71 0.47 -57.43
N LEU A 639 -36.50 -0.57 -57.13
CA LEU A 639 -36.55 -1.18 -55.80
C LEU A 639 -35.30 -2.07 -55.59
N GLU A 640 -34.39 -1.66 -54.69
CA GLU A 640 -33.13 -2.37 -54.43
C GLU A 640 -33.31 -3.51 -53.44
N THR A 641 -33.45 -4.74 -53.93
CA THR A 641 -33.69 -5.93 -53.08
C THR A 641 -32.50 -6.40 -52.22
N GLU A 642 -31.34 -5.72 -52.30
CA GLU A 642 -30.15 -5.95 -51.46
C GLU A 642 -29.38 -4.62 -51.45
N PRO A 643 -29.43 -3.80 -50.39
CA PRO A 643 -29.76 -4.11 -48.98
C PRO A 643 -31.24 -3.93 -48.55
N ASN A 644 -32.23 -3.96 -49.46
CA ASN A 644 -33.62 -3.49 -49.24
C ASN A 644 -33.69 -1.97 -49.07
N SER A 645 -33.79 -1.26 -50.20
CA SER A 645 -33.90 0.19 -50.23
C SER A 645 -34.86 0.63 -51.36
N ILE A 646 -35.58 1.72 -51.12
CA ILE A 646 -36.36 2.44 -52.14
C ILE A 646 -35.71 3.78 -52.54
N GLY A 647 -34.48 4.05 -52.10
CA GLY A 647 -33.81 5.35 -52.16
C GLY A 647 -33.20 5.75 -50.80
N PRO A 648 -32.72 7.00 -50.63
CA PRO A 648 -32.77 8.12 -51.56
C PRO A 648 -31.84 7.97 -52.78
N TYR A 649 -32.34 8.28 -53.98
CA TYR A 649 -31.50 8.46 -55.16
C TYR A 649 -31.20 9.93 -55.39
N ASN A 650 -29.92 10.27 -55.52
CA ASN A 650 -29.49 11.65 -55.70
C ASN A 650 -29.68 12.10 -57.16
N LEU A 651 -30.46 13.17 -57.32
CA LEU A 651 -30.72 13.81 -58.62
C LEU A 651 -29.53 14.63 -59.14
N ASN A 652 -28.48 14.83 -58.33
CA ASN A 652 -27.24 15.55 -58.64
C ASN A 652 -27.49 16.93 -59.25
N PHE A 653 -28.44 17.66 -58.68
CA PHE A 653 -28.75 19.02 -59.08
C PHE A 653 -27.58 19.97 -58.77
N GLU A 654 -27.05 20.61 -59.80
CA GLU A 654 -25.86 21.48 -59.71
C GLU A 654 -26.08 22.74 -60.57
N ILE A 655 -25.87 23.95 -60.01
CA ILE A 655 -25.64 25.15 -60.83
C ILE A 655 -24.17 25.27 -61.14
N THR A 656 -23.86 25.55 -62.39
CA THR A 656 -22.56 26.08 -62.79
C THR A 656 -22.75 27.33 -63.63
N ASN A 657 -21.68 28.11 -63.83
CA ASN A 657 -21.69 29.29 -64.69
C ASN A 657 -22.81 30.31 -64.33
N SER A 658 -23.10 30.46 -63.04
CA SER A 658 -24.04 31.47 -62.53
C SER A 658 -23.43 32.87 -62.61
N HIS A 659 -24.21 33.83 -63.10
CA HIS A 659 -23.83 35.25 -63.14
C HIS A 659 -25.07 36.12 -63.00
N VAL A 660 -24.97 37.19 -62.20
CA VAL A 660 -26.05 38.17 -62.00
C VAL A 660 -25.47 39.56 -62.25
N GLU A 661 -26.15 40.35 -63.09
CA GLU A 661 -25.82 41.77 -63.30
C GLU A 661 -26.95 42.66 -62.77
N LEU A 662 -26.59 43.74 -62.08
CA LEU A 662 -27.52 44.81 -61.70
C LEU A 662 -27.63 45.87 -62.80
N GLY A 663 -28.66 46.72 -62.69
CA GLY A 663 -28.85 47.86 -63.59
C GLY A 663 -27.58 48.72 -63.72
N GLY A 664 -27.07 48.85 -64.96
CA GLY A 664 -25.79 49.54 -65.24
C GLY A 664 -24.60 48.62 -65.52
N ASN A 665 -24.82 47.31 -65.68
CA ASN A 665 -23.80 46.28 -65.94
C ASN A 665 -22.78 46.15 -64.79
N THR A 666 -23.24 46.31 -63.55
CA THR A 666 -22.41 46.05 -62.37
C THR A 666 -22.48 44.56 -62.04
N PRO A 667 -21.35 43.82 -62.11
CA PRO A 667 -21.33 42.41 -61.74
C PRO A 667 -21.50 42.26 -60.22
N VAL A 668 -22.25 41.24 -59.81
CA VAL A 668 -22.47 40.86 -58.40
C VAL A 668 -21.63 39.64 -58.06
N THR A 669 -21.09 39.57 -56.84
CA THR A 669 -20.54 38.31 -56.31
C THR A 669 -21.72 37.42 -55.93
N VAL A 670 -21.91 36.33 -56.66
CA VAL A 670 -23.04 35.42 -56.48
C VAL A 670 -22.64 34.25 -55.60
N ASN A 671 -23.34 34.08 -54.47
CA ASN A 671 -23.31 32.83 -53.72
C ASN A 671 -24.46 31.95 -54.21
N VAL A 672 -24.19 30.68 -54.48
CA VAL A 672 -25.23 29.71 -54.81
C VAL A 672 -25.50 28.88 -53.57
N ASP A 673 -26.73 28.97 -53.05
CA ASP A 673 -27.24 28.09 -52.01
C ASP A 673 -27.48 26.70 -52.63
N LEU A 674 -26.44 25.86 -52.63
CA LEU A 674 -26.48 24.50 -53.17
C LEU A 674 -27.08 23.53 -52.13
N SER A 675 -28.39 23.61 -51.93
CA SER A 675 -29.14 22.50 -51.35
C SER A 675 -30.59 22.54 -51.77
N PRO A 676 -30.97 21.87 -52.88
CA PRO A 676 -32.34 21.46 -53.00
C PRO A 676 -32.64 20.26 -52.09
N GLY A 677 -31.67 19.62 -51.41
CA GLY A 677 -31.91 18.49 -50.49
C GLY A 677 -32.83 17.38 -51.03
N ALA A 678 -33.04 17.32 -52.35
CA ALA A 678 -34.16 16.63 -52.95
C ALA A 678 -33.70 15.28 -53.47
N SER A 679 -34.28 14.24 -52.90
CA SER A 679 -34.02 12.86 -53.29
C SER A 679 -35.25 12.29 -53.97
N ILE A 680 -35.01 11.47 -54.99
CA ILE A 680 -36.07 10.74 -55.66
C ILE A 680 -36.12 9.31 -55.13
N TYR A 681 -37.33 8.80 -54.92
CA TYR A 681 -37.58 7.49 -54.32
C TYR A 681 -38.42 6.63 -55.26
N ALA A 682 -38.12 5.34 -55.25
CA ALA A 682 -38.84 4.32 -56.00
C ALA A 682 -40.28 4.18 -55.50
N ASN A 683 -41.17 3.66 -56.35
CA ASN A 683 -42.56 3.43 -56.02
C ASN A 683 -42.75 2.00 -55.45
N PRO A 684 -42.90 1.82 -54.12
CA PRO A 684 -43.01 0.48 -53.52
C PRO A 684 -44.25 -0.32 -53.98
N PHE A 685 -45.28 0.35 -54.52
CA PHE A 685 -46.48 -0.34 -55.02
C PHE A 685 -46.26 -1.07 -56.35
N ASP A 686 -45.20 -0.74 -57.10
CA ASP A 686 -44.78 -1.42 -58.33
C ASP A 686 -43.68 -2.44 -57.98
N LEU A 687 -44.10 -3.56 -57.36
CA LEU A 687 -43.18 -4.52 -56.75
C LEU A 687 -42.27 -5.19 -57.78
N ASN A 688 -42.69 -5.31 -59.03
CA ASN A 688 -41.89 -5.88 -60.10
C ASN A 688 -41.19 -4.84 -60.98
N ASP A 689 -41.26 -3.56 -60.62
CA ASP A 689 -40.55 -2.44 -61.26
C ASP A 689 -40.84 -2.39 -62.78
N ASP A 690 -42.10 -2.68 -63.19
CA ASP A 690 -42.52 -2.74 -64.61
C ASP A 690 -43.28 -1.49 -65.10
N ASP A 691 -43.19 -0.40 -64.32
CA ASP A 691 -43.78 0.94 -64.50
C ASP A 691 -45.33 0.98 -64.43
N ILE A 692 -45.97 -0.08 -63.95
CA ILE A 692 -47.44 -0.17 -63.86
C ILE A 692 -47.94 -1.07 -62.72
N ILE A 693 -48.66 -0.49 -61.77
CA ILE A 693 -49.28 -1.21 -60.65
C ILE A 693 -50.50 -1.99 -61.18
N ASN A 694 -50.39 -3.31 -61.28
CA ASN A 694 -51.44 -4.15 -61.85
C ASN A 694 -51.60 -5.51 -61.15
N TYR A 695 -52.23 -6.47 -61.83
CA TYR A 695 -52.49 -7.80 -61.27
C TYR A 695 -51.20 -8.58 -60.96
N ARG A 696 -50.06 -8.22 -61.55
CA ARG A 696 -48.76 -8.82 -61.28
C ARG A 696 -48.26 -8.47 -59.89
N ASP A 697 -48.34 -7.20 -59.51
CA ASP A 697 -48.01 -6.72 -58.15
C ASP A 697 -48.97 -7.30 -57.13
N LEU A 698 -50.25 -7.38 -57.47
CA LEU A 698 -51.25 -8.00 -56.62
C LEU A 698 -50.95 -9.48 -56.36
N ILE A 699 -50.45 -10.22 -57.35
CA ILE A 699 -50.04 -11.62 -57.18
C ILE A 699 -48.82 -11.72 -56.25
N LEU A 700 -47.86 -10.81 -56.39
CA LEU A 700 -46.68 -10.77 -55.51
C LEU A 700 -47.07 -10.49 -54.06
N LEU A 701 -47.92 -9.48 -53.82
CA LEU A 701 -48.42 -9.14 -52.50
C LEU A 701 -49.24 -10.28 -51.86
N VAL A 702 -50.17 -10.88 -52.61
CA VAL A 702 -50.99 -11.99 -52.11
C VAL A 702 -50.14 -13.22 -51.77
N GLY A 703 -49.03 -13.43 -52.48
CA GLY A 703 -48.06 -14.49 -52.16
C GLY A 703 -47.36 -14.32 -50.81
N LEU A 704 -47.41 -13.11 -50.24
CA LEU A 704 -46.76 -12.71 -48.98
C LEU A 704 -47.79 -12.42 -47.87
N TYR A 705 -49.07 -12.71 -48.12
CA TYR A 705 -50.11 -12.43 -47.14
C TYR A 705 -49.87 -13.21 -45.83
N ASN A 706 -49.93 -12.50 -44.70
CA ASN A 706 -49.67 -12.98 -43.34
C ASN A 706 -48.19 -13.36 -43.06
N THR A 707 -47.23 -12.87 -43.85
CA THR A 707 -45.80 -12.95 -43.50
C THR A 707 -45.35 -11.74 -42.68
N VAL A 708 -44.32 -11.94 -41.87
CA VAL A 708 -43.59 -10.90 -41.14
C VAL A 708 -42.37 -10.52 -41.98
N PRO A 709 -42.29 -9.30 -42.56
CA PRO A 709 -41.19 -8.86 -43.40
C PRO A 709 -39.79 -9.06 -42.81
N SER A 710 -39.59 -8.73 -41.52
CA SER A 710 -38.30 -8.87 -40.83
C SER A 710 -37.81 -10.33 -40.73
N GLU A 711 -38.72 -11.29 -40.79
CA GLU A 711 -38.44 -12.73 -40.69
C GLU A 711 -38.53 -13.46 -42.06
N SER A 712 -38.77 -12.74 -43.14
CA SER A 712 -39.06 -13.32 -44.47
C SER A 712 -37.84 -13.38 -45.38
N ASP A 713 -37.58 -14.55 -45.97
CA ASP A 713 -36.57 -14.70 -47.04
C ASP A 713 -37.02 -14.10 -48.40
N SER A 714 -38.23 -13.53 -48.48
CA SER A 714 -38.75 -12.95 -49.72
C SER A 714 -38.21 -11.54 -49.94
N LYS A 715 -37.55 -11.35 -51.08
CA LYS A 715 -37.05 -10.06 -51.58
C LYS A 715 -38.12 -8.96 -51.71
N PHE A 716 -39.40 -9.33 -51.72
CA PHE A 716 -40.52 -8.40 -51.86
C PHE A 716 -41.26 -8.13 -50.55
N ALA A 717 -41.01 -8.91 -49.48
CA ALA A 717 -41.77 -8.80 -48.24
C ALA A 717 -41.60 -7.44 -47.56
N TRP A 718 -40.37 -6.95 -47.50
CA TRP A 718 -40.05 -5.64 -46.95
C TRP A 718 -40.74 -4.48 -47.70
N PHE A 719 -40.76 -4.53 -49.04
CA PHE A 719 -41.45 -3.51 -49.86
C PHE A 719 -42.98 -3.59 -49.77
N SER A 720 -43.51 -4.80 -49.52
CA SER A 720 -44.94 -5.11 -49.55
C SER A 720 -45.69 -4.75 -48.26
N ASP A 721 -44.97 -4.39 -47.19
CA ASP A 721 -45.54 -3.85 -45.96
C ASP A 721 -45.71 -2.33 -46.08
N PHE A 722 -46.84 -1.91 -46.66
CA PHE A 722 -47.07 -0.51 -46.99
C PHE A 722 -47.31 0.38 -45.78
N ASN A 723 -47.64 -0.18 -44.62
CA ASN A 723 -47.78 0.58 -43.39
C ASN A 723 -46.68 0.32 -42.35
N GLN A 724 -45.65 -0.44 -42.73
CA GLN A 724 -44.43 -0.69 -41.97
C GLN A 724 -44.72 -1.13 -40.52
N ASP A 725 -45.72 -2.00 -40.35
CA ASP A 725 -46.09 -2.60 -39.05
C ASP A 725 -45.51 -4.01 -38.84
N ASP A 726 -44.58 -4.39 -39.71
CA ASP A 726 -43.91 -5.69 -39.80
C ASP A 726 -44.91 -6.85 -40.01
N ARG A 727 -46.05 -6.59 -40.67
CA ARG A 727 -47.03 -7.62 -41.03
C ARG A 727 -47.80 -7.32 -42.31
N ILE A 728 -47.54 -8.11 -43.35
CA ILE A 728 -48.32 -8.02 -44.61
C ILE A 728 -49.72 -8.59 -44.39
N ASN A 729 -50.74 -7.75 -44.45
CA ASN A 729 -52.13 -8.12 -44.16
C ASN A 729 -53.14 -7.42 -45.07
N TYR A 730 -54.42 -7.38 -44.66
CA TYR A 730 -55.49 -6.79 -45.47
C TYR A 730 -55.34 -5.27 -45.65
N ARG A 731 -54.60 -4.58 -44.78
CA ARG A 731 -54.32 -3.15 -44.88
C ARG A 731 -53.41 -2.85 -46.07
N ASP A 732 -52.35 -3.63 -46.25
CA ASP A 732 -51.45 -3.54 -47.40
C ASP A 732 -52.16 -3.84 -48.73
N LEU A 733 -53.05 -4.83 -48.70
CA LEU A 733 -53.90 -5.15 -49.83
C LEU A 733 -54.81 -3.99 -50.23
N ILE A 734 -55.40 -3.28 -49.26
CA ILE A 734 -56.22 -2.09 -49.53
C ILE A 734 -55.36 -0.97 -50.14
N SER A 735 -54.15 -0.76 -49.62
CA SER A 735 -53.21 0.24 -50.13
C SER A 735 -52.80 -0.02 -51.58
N LEU A 736 -52.45 -1.26 -51.92
CA LEU A 736 -52.12 -1.65 -53.30
C LEU A 736 -53.34 -1.52 -54.24
N VAL A 737 -54.51 -2.00 -53.82
CA VAL A 737 -55.74 -1.91 -54.63
C VAL A 737 -56.16 -0.45 -54.86
N GLY A 738 -55.91 0.45 -53.91
CA GLY A 738 -56.13 1.89 -54.06
C GLY A 738 -55.27 2.55 -55.15
N ASN A 739 -54.15 1.92 -55.51
CA ASN A 739 -53.24 2.37 -56.57
C ASN A 739 -53.29 1.50 -57.84
N TYR A 740 -54.21 0.54 -57.92
CA TYR A 740 -54.32 -0.39 -59.06
C TYR A 740 -54.65 0.31 -60.39
N ASN A 741 -54.01 -0.13 -61.48
CA ASN A 741 -54.01 0.48 -62.83
C ASN A 741 -53.37 1.87 -62.93
N LYS A 742 -52.57 2.30 -61.96
CA LYS A 742 -51.72 3.48 -62.11
C LYS A 742 -50.40 3.09 -62.76
N GLY A 743 -49.88 3.95 -63.62
CA GLY A 743 -48.61 3.70 -64.31
C GLY A 743 -47.85 5.00 -64.59
N LYS A 744 -46.54 4.89 -64.70
CA LYS A 744 -45.60 6.02 -64.88
C LYS A 744 -45.90 6.85 -66.13
N GLN A 745 -46.21 6.19 -67.24
CA GLN A 745 -46.44 6.85 -68.54
C GLN A 745 -47.79 7.57 -68.63
N ASP A 746 -48.77 7.16 -67.83
CA ASP A 746 -50.10 7.80 -67.81
C ASP A 746 -50.15 9.00 -66.83
N GLN A 747 -49.04 9.29 -66.13
CA GLN A 747 -48.89 10.37 -65.14
C GLN A 747 -50.01 10.37 -64.10
N THR A 748 -50.47 9.18 -63.72
CA THR A 748 -51.53 9.02 -62.72
C THR A 748 -50.92 9.13 -61.33
N GLU A 749 -51.40 10.11 -60.55
CA GLU A 749 -50.95 10.36 -59.18
C GLU A 749 -51.11 9.10 -58.30
N VAL A 750 -49.99 8.61 -57.75
CA VAL A 750 -49.95 7.50 -56.78
C VAL A 750 -50.24 8.07 -55.39
N ILE A 751 -51.09 7.38 -54.63
CA ILE A 751 -51.45 7.80 -53.27
C ILE A 751 -50.60 7.00 -52.30
N TYR A 752 -49.62 7.68 -51.70
CA TYR A 752 -48.71 7.10 -50.70
C TYR A 752 -49.24 7.26 -49.27
N PRO A 753 -48.86 6.37 -48.33
CA PRO A 753 -49.08 6.58 -46.91
C PRO A 753 -48.27 7.80 -46.42
N GLN A 754 -48.67 8.39 -45.29
CA GLN A 754 -47.98 9.55 -44.69
C GLN A 754 -46.54 9.24 -44.25
N THR A 755 -46.22 7.97 -44.08
CA THR A 755 -44.91 7.46 -43.66
C THR A 755 -43.93 7.25 -44.81
N TYR A 756 -44.38 7.41 -46.06
CA TYR A 756 -43.51 7.31 -47.24
C TYR A 756 -42.65 8.57 -47.38
N PRO A 757 -41.36 8.45 -47.74
CA PRO A 757 -40.54 7.22 -47.86
C PRO A 757 -39.86 6.81 -46.56
N ASN A 758 -39.87 7.67 -45.53
CA ASN A 758 -39.03 7.53 -44.32
C ASN A 758 -39.16 6.16 -43.64
N ALA A 759 -40.37 5.59 -43.54
CA ALA A 759 -40.54 4.29 -42.91
C ALA A 759 -39.85 3.13 -43.66
N TRP A 760 -39.54 3.29 -44.96
CA TRP A 760 -38.70 2.37 -45.75
C TRP A 760 -37.21 2.78 -45.77
N SER A 761 -36.81 3.86 -45.12
CA SER A 761 -35.41 4.29 -45.01
C SER A 761 -34.83 4.06 -43.61
N ASP A 762 -35.70 3.90 -42.60
CA ASP A 762 -35.33 3.83 -41.17
C ASP A 762 -35.02 2.42 -40.65
N LEU A 763 -34.88 1.40 -41.52
CA LEU A 763 -34.62 0.01 -41.12
C LEU A 763 -33.41 -0.58 -41.86
N LEU A 764 -32.37 -0.96 -41.08
CA LEU A 764 -31.14 -1.70 -41.43
C LEU A 764 -29.85 -0.91 -41.74
N LEU A 765 -29.56 0.16 -40.99
CA LEU A 765 -28.17 0.57 -40.70
C LEU A 765 -27.77 0.03 -39.32
N VAL A 766 -27.55 -1.28 -39.22
CA VAL A 766 -26.66 -1.79 -38.16
C VAL A 766 -25.26 -1.41 -38.62
N ASP A 767 -24.80 -0.24 -38.18
CA ASP A 767 -23.43 0.17 -38.44
C ASP A 767 -22.47 -0.79 -37.74
N THR A 768 -21.46 -1.19 -38.49
CA THR A 768 -20.34 -1.97 -38.02
C THR A 768 -19.43 -1.06 -37.22
N LEU A 769 -19.36 -1.27 -35.90
CA LEU A 769 -18.26 -0.87 -35.00
C LEU A 769 -17.73 0.56 -35.23
N SER A 770 -18.39 1.56 -34.63
CA SER A 770 -17.77 2.87 -34.44
C SER A 770 -16.54 2.72 -33.53
N THR A 771 -15.42 3.28 -33.97
CA THR A 771 -14.27 3.56 -33.09
C THR A 771 -14.69 4.58 -32.02
N PRO A 772 -14.18 4.48 -30.78
CA PRO A 772 -14.55 5.39 -29.70
C PRO A 772 -14.32 6.86 -30.11
N PRO A 773 -15.25 7.78 -29.77
CA PRO A 773 -15.05 9.21 -29.98
C PRO A 773 -13.80 9.69 -29.21
N VAL A 774 -13.01 10.58 -29.81
CA VAL A 774 -11.63 10.90 -29.37
C VAL A 774 -11.53 11.60 -27.99
N THR A 775 -12.64 11.90 -27.32
CA THR A 775 -12.66 12.48 -25.97
C THR A 775 -14.01 12.18 -25.30
N ALA A 776 -14.11 11.07 -24.57
CA ALA A 776 -15.23 10.84 -23.66
C ALA A 776 -14.93 11.48 -22.29
N ASP A 777 -15.92 12.14 -21.70
CA ASP A 777 -15.78 12.74 -20.36
C ASP A 777 -15.68 11.65 -19.28
N SER A 778 -14.87 11.91 -18.24
CA SER A 778 -14.71 10.98 -17.12
C SER A 778 -15.94 10.92 -16.22
N VAL A 779 -16.30 9.72 -15.77
CA VAL A 779 -17.38 9.54 -14.80
C VAL A 779 -16.91 9.89 -13.38
N SER A 780 -17.75 10.60 -12.62
CA SER A 780 -17.42 10.92 -11.23
C SER A 780 -17.69 9.74 -10.29
N GLN A 781 -16.88 9.62 -9.23
CA GLN A 781 -17.12 8.65 -8.16
C GLN A 781 -18.52 8.78 -7.54
N SER A 782 -19.08 10.00 -7.48
CA SER A 782 -20.43 10.23 -6.97
C SER A 782 -21.54 9.66 -7.86
N ASP A 783 -21.40 9.75 -9.18
CA ASP A 783 -22.42 9.26 -10.12
C ASP A 783 -22.43 7.72 -10.17
N VAL A 784 -21.24 7.10 -10.09
CA VAL A 784 -21.08 5.65 -9.97
C VAL A 784 -21.68 5.13 -8.65
N VAL A 785 -21.40 5.79 -7.53
CA VAL A 785 -21.98 5.41 -6.23
C VAL A 785 -23.50 5.55 -6.23
N SER A 786 -24.05 6.62 -6.81
CA SER A 786 -25.51 6.81 -6.91
C SER A 786 -26.20 5.70 -7.71
N THR A 787 -25.61 5.30 -8.84
CA THR A 787 -26.12 4.23 -9.69
C THR A 787 -25.99 2.88 -8.97
N PHE A 788 -24.84 2.63 -8.32
CA PHE A 788 -24.59 1.43 -7.54
C PHE A 788 -25.54 1.25 -6.36
N ASP A 789 -25.77 2.29 -5.57
CA ASP A 789 -26.71 2.24 -4.43
C ASP A 789 -28.11 1.86 -4.90
N THR A 790 -28.54 2.39 -6.07
CA THR A 790 -29.83 2.06 -6.65
C THR A 790 -29.89 0.61 -7.15
N VAL A 791 -28.83 0.14 -7.81
CA VAL A 791 -28.70 -1.27 -8.25
C VAL A 791 -28.70 -2.22 -7.06
N ILE A 792 -27.93 -1.93 -6.01
CA ILE A 792 -27.89 -2.73 -4.78
C ILE A 792 -29.26 -2.75 -4.12
N ASP A 793 -29.96 -1.62 -4.02
CA ASP A 793 -31.30 -1.57 -3.44
C ASP A 793 -32.32 -2.38 -4.26
N GLN A 794 -32.26 -2.33 -5.60
CA GLN A 794 -33.10 -3.16 -6.48
C GLN A 794 -32.79 -4.65 -6.28
N THR A 795 -31.51 -5.03 -6.34
CA THR A 795 -31.05 -6.41 -6.25
C THR A 795 -31.28 -7.00 -4.85
N MET A 796 -31.09 -6.23 -3.77
CA MET A 796 -31.39 -6.64 -2.38
C MET A 796 -32.87 -6.94 -2.13
N ASN A 797 -33.76 -6.31 -2.89
CA ASN A 797 -35.20 -6.54 -2.83
C ASN A 797 -35.68 -7.66 -3.79
N SER A 798 -34.76 -8.30 -4.54
CA SER A 798 -35.09 -9.41 -5.44
C SER A 798 -35.55 -10.66 -4.66
N PRO A 799 -36.65 -11.31 -5.06
CA PRO A 799 -37.17 -12.52 -4.42
C PRO A 799 -36.31 -13.78 -4.66
N VAL A 800 -35.25 -13.68 -5.47
CA VAL A 800 -34.44 -14.82 -5.94
C VAL A 800 -33.16 -15.03 -5.11
N LEU A 801 -32.71 -14.03 -4.34
CA LEU A 801 -31.48 -14.11 -3.55
C LEU A 801 -31.65 -14.85 -2.21
N SER A 802 -30.64 -15.65 -1.84
CA SER A 802 -30.57 -16.28 -0.51
C SER A 802 -30.23 -15.26 0.60
N SER A 803 -30.58 -15.59 1.86
CA SER A 803 -30.24 -14.73 3.01
C SER A 803 -28.74 -14.60 3.29
N GLU A 804 -27.90 -15.44 2.68
CA GLU A 804 -26.44 -15.31 2.73
C GLU A 804 -25.93 -14.35 1.65
N GLN A 805 -26.45 -14.43 0.42
CA GLN A 805 -26.17 -13.48 -0.66
C GLN A 805 -26.64 -12.06 -0.31
N GLN A 806 -27.80 -11.90 0.32
CA GLN A 806 -28.25 -10.58 0.82
C GLN A 806 -27.35 -9.99 1.92
N LYS A 807 -26.50 -10.79 2.59
CA LYS A 807 -25.55 -10.29 3.58
C LYS A 807 -24.19 -9.93 2.96
N SER A 808 -23.76 -10.64 1.91
CA SER A 808 -22.54 -10.31 1.19
C SER A 808 -22.68 -8.98 0.43
N LEU A 809 -23.87 -8.69 -0.12
CA LEU A 809 -24.17 -7.43 -0.80
C LEU A 809 -24.04 -6.16 0.07
N LYS A 810 -24.07 -6.28 1.40
CA LYS A 810 -23.97 -5.12 2.33
C LYS A 810 -22.56 -4.59 2.55
N HIS A 811 -21.54 -5.28 2.04
CA HIS A 811 -20.14 -4.98 2.29
C HIS A 811 -19.35 -4.81 0.98
N ILE A 812 -20.05 -4.58 -0.14
CA ILE A 812 -19.44 -4.33 -1.43
C ILE A 812 -19.10 -2.84 -1.52
N ASP A 813 -17.86 -2.55 -1.90
CA ASP A 813 -17.37 -1.20 -2.22
C ASP A 813 -17.35 -1.01 -3.75
N ILE A 814 -17.45 0.23 -4.22
CA ILE A 814 -17.33 0.54 -5.66
C ILE A 814 -16.38 1.73 -5.87
N GLN A 815 -15.44 1.59 -6.81
CA GLN A 815 -14.40 2.58 -7.07
C GLN A 815 -14.27 2.86 -8.56
N VAL A 816 -14.06 4.14 -8.90
CA VAL A 816 -13.74 4.57 -10.27
C VAL A 816 -12.22 4.62 -10.42
N ILE A 817 -11.69 3.86 -11.37
CA ILE A 817 -10.26 3.84 -11.73
C ILE A 817 -10.12 3.71 -13.25
N ASP A 818 -9.01 4.14 -13.83
CA ASP A 818 -8.70 3.87 -15.23
C ASP A 818 -8.32 2.38 -15.41
N LEU A 819 -9.19 1.63 -16.07
CA LEU A 819 -9.03 0.22 -16.40
C LEU A 819 -8.53 0.11 -17.84
N GLY A 820 -7.21 0.08 -18.02
CA GLY A 820 -6.61 0.09 -19.36
C GLY A 820 -7.12 -1.00 -20.32
N GLY A 821 -7.30 -0.63 -21.59
CA GLY A 821 -7.76 -1.51 -22.66
C GLY A 821 -9.25 -1.34 -22.94
N ASP A 822 -9.94 -2.44 -23.27
CA ASP A 822 -11.38 -2.46 -23.55
C ASP A 822 -12.20 -2.90 -22.32
N ILE A 823 -11.66 -2.70 -21.10
CA ILE A 823 -12.25 -3.20 -19.85
C ILE A 823 -13.20 -2.14 -19.29
N LEU A 824 -14.49 -2.48 -19.15
CA LEU A 824 -15.52 -1.56 -18.64
C LEU A 824 -15.70 -1.62 -17.11
N GLY A 825 -15.44 -2.79 -16.53
CA GLY A 825 -15.57 -3.05 -15.09
C GLY A 825 -14.83 -4.31 -14.69
N ALA A 826 -14.51 -4.42 -13.40
CA ALA A 826 -13.89 -5.62 -12.83
C ALA A 826 -14.25 -5.79 -11.35
N ALA A 827 -14.73 -6.98 -10.97
CA ALA A 827 -14.90 -7.37 -9.57
C ALA A 827 -13.65 -8.05 -9.01
N ALA A 828 -13.10 -7.54 -7.90
CA ALA A 828 -12.04 -8.21 -7.15
C ALA A 828 -12.29 -8.17 -5.64
N GLY A 829 -12.40 -9.35 -5.02
CA GLY A 829 -12.69 -9.46 -3.60
C GLY A 829 -14.11 -8.99 -3.28
N SER A 830 -14.24 -7.91 -2.51
CA SER A 830 -15.52 -7.26 -2.20
C SER A 830 -15.62 -5.86 -2.80
N THR A 831 -14.88 -5.58 -3.88
CA THR A 831 -14.86 -4.27 -4.54
C THR A 831 -15.12 -4.45 -6.03
N ILE A 832 -16.01 -3.60 -6.57
CA ILE A 832 -16.23 -3.44 -8.01
C ILE A 832 -15.44 -2.21 -8.45
N TYR A 833 -14.62 -2.37 -9.49
CA TYR A 833 -13.93 -1.27 -10.16
C TYR A 833 -14.66 -0.95 -11.46
N ILE A 834 -14.92 0.32 -11.70
CA ILE A 834 -15.55 0.84 -12.92
C ILE A 834 -14.52 1.70 -13.64
N ASP A 835 -14.43 1.52 -14.95
CA ASP A 835 -13.54 2.31 -15.79
C ASP A 835 -13.91 3.79 -15.83
N VAL A 836 -12.93 4.67 -15.92
CA VAL A 836 -13.14 6.12 -15.81
C VAL A 836 -13.84 6.72 -17.04
N ASP A 837 -13.63 6.18 -18.25
CA ASP A 837 -14.16 6.74 -19.51
C ASP A 837 -14.88 5.71 -20.42
N ALA A 838 -15.15 4.51 -19.89
CA ALA A 838 -15.80 3.39 -20.59
C ALA A 838 -15.01 2.94 -21.82
N ALA A 839 -13.69 2.79 -21.68
CA ALA A 839 -12.75 2.49 -22.76
C ALA A 839 -12.85 3.51 -23.93
N GLY A 840 -13.08 4.78 -23.59
CA GLY A 840 -13.24 5.89 -24.52
C GLY A 840 -14.62 6.04 -25.19
N TYR A 841 -15.61 5.21 -24.84
CA TYR A 841 -16.98 5.34 -25.36
C TYR A 841 -17.88 6.27 -24.55
N GLY A 842 -17.51 6.58 -23.31
CA GLY A 842 -18.32 7.37 -22.38
C GLY A 842 -19.47 6.58 -21.74
N TRP A 843 -19.85 7.00 -20.53
CA TRP A 843 -20.90 6.36 -19.75
C TRP A 843 -22.27 7.00 -19.98
N PHE A 844 -23.28 6.18 -20.24
CA PHE A 844 -24.68 6.58 -20.08
C PHE A 844 -25.14 6.28 -18.65
N ILE A 845 -25.58 7.32 -17.95
CA ILE A 845 -26.08 7.25 -16.58
C ILE A 845 -27.59 7.50 -16.60
N ASP A 846 -28.36 6.42 -16.53
CA ASP A 846 -29.80 6.51 -16.60
C ASP A 846 -30.40 7.07 -15.30
N SER A 847 -30.98 8.27 -15.42
CA SER A 847 -31.67 8.96 -14.34
C SER A 847 -32.99 8.30 -13.90
N THR A 848 -33.49 7.34 -14.68
CA THR A 848 -34.76 6.64 -14.49
C THR A 848 -34.60 5.12 -14.64
N LEU A 849 -33.78 4.50 -13.79
CA LEU A 849 -33.43 3.06 -13.78
C LEU A 849 -34.58 2.03 -13.80
N THR A 850 -35.84 2.45 -13.62
CA THR A 850 -37.04 1.58 -13.73
C THR A 850 -37.91 1.90 -14.94
N GLY A 851 -37.55 2.92 -15.71
CA GLY A 851 -38.14 3.30 -16.98
C GLY A 851 -37.29 2.77 -18.13
N TYR A 852 -37.93 2.53 -19.27
CA TYR A 852 -37.26 2.17 -20.52
C TYR A 852 -37.60 3.21 -21.59
N SER A 853 -37.75 4.48 -21.22
CA SER A 853 -38.18 5.55 -22.13
C SER A 853 -37.17 5.82 -23.23
N GLU A 854 -35.91 5.56 -22.95
CA GLU A 854 -34.76 5.75 -23.83
C GLU A 854 -34.51 4.52 -24.71
N TYR A 855 -35.27 3.43 -24.53
CA TYR A 855 -35.00 2.13 -25.14
C TYR A 855 -36.23 1.51 -25.81
N THR A 856 -35.98 0.61 -26.75
CA THR A 856 -36.94 -0.33 -27.32
C THR A 856 -36.47 -1.77 -27.14
N TRP A 857 -37.41 -2.72 -27.13
CA TRP A 857 -37.11 -4.13 -26.94
C TRP A 857 -36.58 -4.74 -28.25
N SER A 858 -35.37 -5.30 -28.20
CA SER A 858 -34.79 -6.10 -29.28
C SER A 858 -34.97 -7.60 -29.04
N SER A 859 -34.96 -8.03 -27.78
CA SER A 859 -35.31 -9.39 -27.35
C SER A 859 -35.74 -9.39 -25.88
N GLU A 860 -36.18 -10.52 -25.33
CA GLU A 860 -36.63 -10.65 -23.93
C GLU A 860 -35.63 -10.16 -22.87
N LEU A 861 -34.34 -10.06 -23.19
CA LEU A 861 -33.27 -9.66 -22.26
C LEU A 861 -32.41 -8.50 -22.79
N THR A 862 -32.75 -7.92 -23.94
CA THR A 862 -31.94 -6.89 -24.58
C THR A 862 -32.80 -5.73 -25.04
N LEU A 863 -32.43 -4.56 -24.56
CA LEU A 863 -32.96 -3.25 -24.92
C LEU A 863 -31.95 -2.53 -25.81
N ILE A 864 -32.43 -1.87 -26.84
CA ILE A 864 -31.62 -1.03 -27.74
C ILE A 864 -32.11 0.40 -27.61
N ALA A 865 -31.19 1.35 -27.46
CA ALA A 865 -31.48 2.76 -27.32
C ALA A 865 -32.25 3.31 -28.54
N LEU A 866 -33.14 4.27 -28.29
CA LEU A 866 -33.77 5.03 -29.36
C LEU A 866 -32.71 5.94 -30.02
N PRO A 867 -32.73 6.16 -31.35
CA PRO A 867 -31.68 6.88 -32.07
C PRO A 867 -31.38 8.30 -31.58
N ASP A 868 -32.39 8.99 -31.02
CA ASP A 868 -32.27 10.36 -30.51
C ASP A 868 -32.19 10.42 -28.98
N SER A 869 -31.92 9.29 -28.32
CA SER A 869 -31.81 9.24 -26.85
C SER A 869 -30.36 9.39 -26.41
N ASP A 870 -30.15 9.98 -25.23
CA ASP A 870 -28.83 10.10 -24.59
C ASP A 870 -28.16 8.73 -24.36
N ALA A 871 -28.92 7.63 -24.43
CA ALA A 871 -28.42 6.27 -24.32
C ALA A 871 -27.74 5.76 -25.61
N ALA A 872 -28.00 6.36 -26.77
CA ALA A 872 -27.61 5.80 -28.08
C ALA A 872 -26.10 5.64 -28.26
N ASP A 873 -25.32 6.58 -27.72
CA ASP A 873 -23.88 6.69 -27.99
C ASP A 873 -23.00 6.23 -26.82
N GLY A 874 -23.57 6.00 -25.63
CA GLY A 874 -22.83 5.66 -24.41
C GLY A 874 -22.96 4.19 -23.96
N ILE A 875 -22.02 3.74 -23.11
CA ILE A 875 -22.09 2.45 -22.42
C ILE A 875 -23.03 2.57 -21.22
N ASP A 876 -24.04 1.68 -21.12
CA ASP A 876 -25.00 1.70 -20.02
C ASP A 876 -24.35 1.26 -18.69
N LEU A 877 -24.11 2.23 -17.80
CA LEU A 877 -23.45 2.02 -16.50
C LEU A 877 -24.21 1.02 -15.62
N TRP A 878 -25.54 1.03 -15.68
CA TRP A 878 -26.38 0.11 -14.93
C TRP A 878 -26.11 -1.35 -15.31
N THR A 879 -26.00 -1.64 -16.61
CA THR A 879 -25.72 -2.99 -17.11
C THR A 879 -24.36 -3.49 -16.62
N VAL A 880 -23.32 -2.66 -16.64
CA VAL A 880 -21.97 -3.06 -16.18
C VAL A 880 -21.94 -3.32 -14.68
N ILE A 881 -22.55 -2.46 -13.87
CA ILE A 881 -22.61 -2.68 -12.41
C ILE A 881 -23.37 -3.98 -12.09
N GLN A 882 -24.48 -4.26 -12.78
CA GLN A 882 -25.24 -5.49 -12.61
C GLN A 882 -24.45 -6.74 -13.04
N HIS A 883 -23.66 -6.63 -14.10
CA HIS A 883 -22.76 -7.70 -14.57
C HIS A 883 -21.70 -8.03 -13.51
N GLU A 884 -20.98 -7.03 -12.99
CA GLU A 884 -19.94 -7.22 -11.97
C GLU A 884 -20.51 -7.72 -10.64
N LEU A 885 -21.74 -7.30 -10.31
CA LEU A 885 -22.46 -7.84 -9.16
C LEU A 885 -22.79 -9.33 -9.34
N GLY A 886 -23.05 -9.76 -10.57
CA GLY A 886 -23.21 -11.16 -10.94
C GLY A 886 -21.98 -11.99 -10.58
N HIS A 887 -20.77 -11.52 -10.91
CA HIS A 887 -19.51 -12.19 -10.55
C HIS A 887 -19.34 -12.34 -9.04
N LEU A 888 -19.69 -11.31 -8.25
CA LEU A 888 -19.65 -11.37 -6.78
C LEU A 888 -20.74 -12.28 -6.16
N LEU A 889 -21.74 -12.68 -6.95
CA LEU A 889 -22.80 -13.61 -6.60
C LEU A 889 -22.58 -15.04 -7.16
N ASP A 890 -21.37 -15.33 -7.67
CA ASP A 890 -20.93 -16.59 -8.28
C ASP A 890 -21.60 -16.93 -9.63
N TYR A 891 -22.00 -15.92 -10.42
CA TYR A 891 -22.43 -16.13 -11.81
C TYR A 891 -21.24 -16.04 -12.77
N GLU A 892 -21.17 -16.99 -13.71
CA GLU A 892 -20.16 -17.03 -14.77
C GLU A 892 -20.71 -16.40 -16.06
N HIS A 893 -19.82 -16.07 -17.01
CA HIS A 893 -20.22 -15.51 -18.31
C HIS A 893 -21.17 -16.44 -19.10
N SER A 894 -22.05 -15.83 -19.90
CA SER A 894 -23.07 -16.47 -20.73
C SER A 894 -23.00 -15.99 -22.19
N GLU A 895 -23.49 -16.82 -23.13
CA GLU A 895 -23.60 -16.43 -24.54
C GLU A 895 -24.73 -15.41 -24.78
N THR A 896 -25.68 -15.25 -23.85
CA THR A 896 -26.83 -14.32 -23.94
C THR A 896 -27.17 -13.69 -22.59
N GLY A 897 -27.82 -12.52 -22.60
CA GLY A 897 -28.31 -11.84 -21.40
C GLY A 897 -27.27 -10.97 -20.69
N LEU A 898 -27.49 -10.67 -19.40
CA LEU A 898 -26.66 -9.78 -18.58
C LEU A 898 -25.20 -10.22 -18.43
N MET A 899 -24.94 -11.53 -18.37
CA MET A 899 -23.59 -12.07 -18.16
C MET A 899 -22.77 -12.24 -19.45
N GLN A 900 -23.11 -11.55 -20.55
CA GLN A 900 -22.28 -11.54 -21.76
C GLN A 900 -20.94 -10.84 -21.51
N GLU A 901 -19.86 -11.36 -22.11
CA GLU A 901 -18.50 -10.82 -21.91
C GLU A 901 -18.30 -9.43 -22.54
N THR A 902 -19.20 -9.01 -23.44
CA THR A 902 -19.09 -7.74 -24.17
C THR A 902 -20.40 -6.97 -24.15
N LEU A 903 -20.29 -5.65 -24.12
CA LEU A 903 -21.40 -4.71 -24.19
C LEU A 903 -21.08 -3.63 -25.23
N ALA A 904 -22.02 -3.38 -26.15
CA ALA A 904 -21.89 -2.31 -27.13
C ALA A 904 -22.60 -1.04 -26.66
N PRO A 905 -22.21 0.16 -27.13
CA PRO A 905 -22.94 1.40 -26.88
C PRO A 905 -24.41 1.29 -27.30
N GLY A 906 -25.31 1.97 -26.58
CA GLY A 906 -26.74 1.91 -26.88
C GLY A 906 -27.45 0.61 -26.48
N ILE A 907 -26.75 -0.32 -25.83
CA ILE A 907 -27.33 -1.61 -25.40
C ILE A 907 -27.50 -1.64 -23.88
N ARG A 908 -28.69 -2.03 -23.44
CA ARG A 908 -28.95 -2.43 -22.04
C ARG A 908 -29.30 -3.92 -21.97
N LYS A 909 -28.68 -4.65 -21.04
CA LYS A 909 -28.95 -6.08 -20.81
C LYS A 909 -29.67 -6.27 -19.49
N LEU A 910 -30.79 -6.98 -19.51
CA LEU A 910 -31.58 -7.25 -18.31
C LEU A 910 -31.18 -8.57 -17.65
N PRO A 911 -31.27 -8.68 -16.32
CA PRO A 911 -31.02 -9.92 -15.60
C PRO A 911 -32.09 -10.98 -15.86
N GLU A 912 -31.66 -12.23 -16.11
CA GLU A 912 -32.57 -13.37 -16.34
C GLU A 912 -33.50 -13.66 -15.15
N TRP A 913 -33.07 -13.31 -13.93
CA TRP A 913 -33.83 -13.60 -12.70
C TRP A 913 -35.01 -12.64 -12.45
N GLU A 914 -35.16 -11.55 -13.20
CA GLU A 914 -36.34 -10.68 -13.12
C GLU A 914 -37.51 -11.12 -14.03
N LEU A 915 -37.27 -11.99 -15.01
CA LEU A 915 -38.30 -12.47 -15.95
C LEU A 915 -39.45 -13.27 -15.30
N ASN A 916 -39.30 -13.70 -14.04
CA ASN A 916 -40.27 -14.58 -13.37
C ASN A 916 -41.42 -13.87 -12.65
N TYR A 917 -41.68 -12.57 -12.88
CA TYR A 917 -42.73 -11.84 -12.15
C TYR A 917 -43.85 -11.20 -12.96
N GLU A 918 -43.94 -11.43 -14.28
CA GLU A 918 -45.12 -11.02 -15.07
C GLU A 918 -45.76 -12.17 -15.84
N TYR A 919 -46.31 -13.14 -15.10
CA TYR A 919 -47.26 -14.10 -15.66
C TYR A 919 -48.46 -14.37 -14.74
N GLU A 920 -48.98 -13.33 -14.06
CA GLU A 920 -50.32 -13.39 -13.45
C GLU A 920 -51.07 -12.05 -13.56
N ASN A 921 -51.28 -11.54 -14.77
CA ASN A 921 -52.48 -10.72 -15.02
C ASN A 921 -52.81 -10.68 -16.54
N PRO A 922 -53.93 -11.27 -16.99
CA PRO A 922 -54.36 -11.09 -18.37
C PRO A 922 -54.89 -9.66 -18.49
N MET A 923 -54.15 -8.75 -19.15
CA MET A 923 -54.73 -7.48 -19.59
C MET A 923 -55.91 -7.78 -20.52
N GLU A 924 -57.08 -7.31 -20.10
CA GLU A 924 -58.29 -7.26 -20.93
C GLU A 924 -58.03 -6.48 -22.22
N PRO A 925 -58.59 -6.90 -23.36
CA PRO A 925 -58.50 -6.15 -24.60
C PRO A 925 -59.35 -4.89 -24.53
N GLU A 926 -58.74 -3.72 -24.76
CA GLU A 926 -59.46 -2.48 -24.96
C GLU A 926 -60.43 -2.59 -26.15
N ALA A 927 -61.69 -2.24 -25.85
CA ALA A 927 -62.82 -1.89 -26.72
C ALA A 927 -62.72 -2.21 -28.23
N VAL A 928 -63.33 -3.33 -28.63
CA VAL A 928 -63.79 -3.55 -30.00
C VAL A 928 -65.00 -2.64 -30.28
N ASP A 929 -64.90 -1.83 -31.33
CA ASP A 929 -66.00 -1.02 -31.91
C ASP A 929 -67.20 -1.91 -32.32
N PRO A 930 -68.46 -1.59 -31.93
CA PRO A 930 -69.65 -2.40 -32.23
C PRO A 930 -70.03 -2.54 -33.72
N PHE A 931 -69.26 -1.98 -34.67
CA PHE A 931 -69.66 -1.92 -36.07
C PHE A 931 -69.63 -3.27 -36.81
N PHE A 932 -68.72 -4.20 -36.48
CA PHE A 932 -68.47 -5.39 -37.30
C PHE A 932 -69.22 -6.68 -36.88
N LEU A 933 -70.08 -6.60 -35.88
CA LEU A 933 -70.83 -7.77 -35.36
C LEU A 933 -72.03 -8.23 -36.23
N ASN A 934 -72.21 -7.67 -37.44
CA ASN A 934 -73.44 -7.87 -38.23
C ASN A 934 -73.26 -8.35 -39.69
N MET A 935 -72.14 -8.97 -40.05
CA MET A 935 -72.09 -9.72 -41.31
C MET A 935 -71.43 -11.10 -41.15
N LEU A 936 -72.14 -11.99 -40.47
CA LEU A 936 -72.14 -13.41 -40.80
C LEU A 936 -73.52 -13.72 -41.37
N ASP A 937 -73.57 -14.10 -42.64
CA ASP A 937 -74.22 -15.32 -43.17
C ASP A 937 -74.62 -15.09 -44.64
N GLU A 938 -73.89 -15.69 -45.57
CA GLU A 938 -74.49 -16.67 -46.49
C GLU A 938 -73.40 -17.30 -47.37
N THR A 939 -73.13 -18.56 -47.03
CA THR A 939 -72.42 -19.59 -47.79
C THR A 939 -72.84 -19.70 -49.27
N ASN A 940 -71.88 -19.92 -50.18
CA ASN A 940 -71.74 -21.18 -50.94
C ASN A 940 -70.65 -21.15 -52.03
N LEU A 941 -69.62 -21.97 -51.81
CA LEU A 941 -68.98 -22.95 -52.72
C LEU A 941 -68.84 -22.61 -54.22
N LEU A 942 -67.63 -22.74 -54.75
CA LEU A 942 -67.19 -23.94 -55.49
C LEU A 942 -65.65 -23.93 -55.67
N PRO A 943 -65.01 -25.11 -55.75
CA PRO A 943 -63.55 -25.25 -55.74
C PRO A 943 -62.97 -25.13 -57.15
N PHE A 944 -61.81 -24.50 -57.29
CA PHE A 944 -60.68 -24.96 -58.11
C PHE A 944 -59.39 -24.31 -57.64
#